data_AF-A0AAU3Z5I5-F1
#
_entry.id   AF-A0AAU3Z5I5-F1
#
_cell.length_a   1.000
_cell.length_b   1.000
_cell.length_c   1.000
_cell.angle_alpha   90.00
_cell.angle_beta   90.00
_cell.angle_gamma   90.00
#
_symmetry.space_group_name_H-M   'P 1'
#
loop_
_entity.id
_entity.type
_entity.pdbx_description
1 polymer ?
#
loop_
_entity_poly.entity_id
_entity_poly.type
_entity_poly.pdbx_seq_one_letter_code
_entity_poly.pdbx_strand_id
1 'polypeptide(L)'
;MIRPDEGGNGGDFSGINPERLKETISALERDQKTLHSRASYYKQQFERYGISIASPNGLIKIAGWADGELPMLRRRHHLALNMEVDFPGFKGMTQINENDVTKSAVTQARKDGRALGEEFKKALKSGDVASEDLFHTLDAHSNDADYLASFYKALGPGQVAWLANKLADDQPYDNRYADHPDQRGFDRGVLAASLGSFTQVATEGMTSKQKQDYWNQWFDKFALDPDHQGFRPDRLIPLLEGDTPDKDFLVALGDRVFNAKSRTHENQFMNGSDQGPWNNDHFSQLFTALLKNPAAAGEWMEHNPTVVNDGIYPGGIAHSNPAREKAFFKVLQAGTIGLGKTDPALAEKNTAMLVINNFHHQKDDNLKGVHALPGAQVLYSELMAKNWNAMEGAITSPAQDGYWSSDKWDYTKFSKSQNPEAPGIEVSPDVWQAFMQESIREPHAAGAMSALFDSNQEKYSHLTTLATTSNPEAKHFNAFKQGLMGNFYATAYDATEKALGDDAQAWADGVNGFRGALIDSALTVGKGAAGGAGLAGSAAAATGIGQDLATGLLTGWVKDQMFVKPSEAPKNLLSSIKALKELKPNNNWRSAFSSKVEVLAEQNFDPHKIPDFKPVSYYDAGKKSHVYTGNPWGNPKYITSSKDDFVKAIKDNDGKVDASKMTPQQRESYSRWLADPAVVAKFGSDGVWVQVMGQR
;
A
#
# COMPACT_ATOMS: atom_id res chain seq x y z
N MET A 1 13.16 6.90 -32.35
CA MET A 1 14.13 7.98 -32.06
C MET A 1 14.33 8.74 -33.36
N ILE A 2 13.56 9.80 -33.57
CA ILE A 2 13.58 10.63 -34.78
C ILE A 2 14.29 11.93 -34.36
N ARG A 3 15.32 12.35 -35.11
CA ARG A 3 16.03 13.62 -34.88
C ARG A 3 15.18 14.78 -35.40
N PRO A 4 15.02 15.88 -34.65
CA PRO A 4 14.47 17.12 -35.17
C PRO A 4 15.55 17.89 -35.93
N ASP A 5 15.27 18.07 -37.21
CA ASP A 5 15.43 19.21 -38.11
C ASP A 5 16.38 20.34 -37.68
N GLU A 6 17.39 20.55 -38.53
CA GLU A 6 18.35 21.65 -38.52
C GLU A 6 17.67 22.97 -38.94
N GLY A 7 17.67 23.99 -38.07
CA GLY A 7 17.24 25.32 -38.52
C GLY A 7 16.76 26.33 -37.47
N GLY A 8 17.18 26.25 -36.21
CA GLY A 8 16.88 27.28 -35.22
C GLY A 8 17.89 27.25 -34.09
N ASN A 9 18.41 28.41 -33.74
CA ASN A 9 19.37 28.71 -32.66
C ASN A 9 19.26 27.74 -31.46
N GLY A 10 19.95 26.60 -31.54
CA GLY A 10 19.84 25.50 -30.58
C GLY A 10 20.67 25.83 -29.36
N GLY A 11 20.11 26.62 -28.45
CA GLY A 11 20.63 26.69 -27.09
C GLY A 11 20.59 25.28 -26.48
N ASP A 12 21.73 24.80 -25.99
CA ASP A 12 21.81 23.53 -25.27
C ASP A 12 20.78 23.53 -24.14
N PHE A 13 19.75 22.69 -24.27
CA PHE A 13 18.70 22.57 -23.26
C PHE A 13 19.28 21.96 -21.97
N SER A 14 19.14 22.68 -20.85
CA SER A 14 19.50 22.22 -19.51
C SER A 14 18.23 22.20 -18.64
N GLY A 15 17.60 21.03 -18.54
CA GLY A 15 16.42 20.80 -17.72
C GLY A 15 16.68 19.79 -16.60
N ILE A 16 15.98 19.97 -15.49
CA ILE A 16 16.00 19.11 -14.30
C ILE A 16 14.65 18.42 -14.20
N ASN A 17 14.65 17.10 -14.08
CA ASN A 17 13.50 16.36 -13.57
C ASN A 17 13.63 16.26 -12.04
N PRO A 18 12.77 16.92 -11.24
CA PRO A 18 12.93 16.99 -9.79
C PRO A 18 12.95 15.60 -9.12
N GLU A 19 12.09 14.69 -9.55
CA GLU A 19 11.96 13.33 -9.01
C GLU A 19 13.27 12.54 -9.19
N ARG A 20 13.83 12.53 -10.41
CA ARG A 20 15.11 11.87 -10.71
C ARG A 20 16.29 12.53 -10.01
N LEU A 21 16.25 13.86 -9.83
CA LEU A 21 17.29 14.55 -9.07
C LEU A 21 17.24 14.16 -7.59
N LYS A 22 16.05 14.02 -6.99
CA LYS A 22 15.88 13.50 -5.63
C LYS A 22 16.45 12.10 -5.47
N GLU A 23 16.19 11.21 -6.42
CA GLU A 23 16.76 9.85 -6.46
C GLU A 23 18.30 9.91 -6.55
N THR A 24 18.84 10.79 -7.39
CA THR A 24 20.28 10.98 -7.57
C THR A 24 20.94 11.49 -6.30
N ILE A 25 20.35 12.50 -5.63
CA ILE A 25 20.82 13.04 -4.35
C ILE A 25 20.82 11.93 -3.29
N SER A 26 19.73 11.17 -3.20
CA SER A 26 19.57 10.07 -2.23
C SER A 26 20.61 8.97 -2.46
N ALA A 27 20.85 8.59 -3.72
CA ALA A 27 21.87 7.61 -4.08
C ALA A 27 23.28 8.13 -3.76
N LEU A 28 23.60 9.37 -4.14
CA LEU A 28 24.89 9.98 -3.88
C LEU A 28 25.19 10.06 -2.37
N GLU A 29 24.21 10.46 -1.56
CA GLU A 29 24.34 10.52 -0.10
C GLU A 29 24.60 9.15 0.52
N ARG A 30 23.87 8.11 0.10
CA ARG A 30 24.07 6.74 0.61
C ARG A 30 25.42 6.17 0.17
N ASP A 31 25.75 6.33 -1.10
CA ASP A 31 26.89 5.68 -1.72
C ASP A 31 28.20 6.36 -1.28
N GLN A 32 28.21 7.69 -1.09
CA GLN A 32 29.38 8.39 -0.53
C GLN A 32 29.65 7.96 0.92
N LYS A 33 28.62 7.83 1.76
CA LYS A 33 28.76 7.35 3.16
C LYS A 33 29.34 5.93 3.18
N THR A 34 28.83 5.07 2.31
CA THR A 34 29.31 3.68 2.16
C THR A 34 30.76 3.64 1.70
N LEU A 35 31.11 4.44 0.67
CA LEU A 35 32.47 4.54 0.15
C LEU A 35 33.44 5.06 1.21
N HIS A 36 33.09 6.14 1.90
CA HIS A 36 33.90 6.72 2.98
C HIS A 36 34.15 5.71 4.11
N SER A 37 33.09 5.01 4.55
CA SER A 37 33.19 4.00 5.61
C SER A 37 34.11 2.84 5.21
N ARG A 38 33.91 2.26 4.02
CA ARG A 38 34.72 1.14 3.52
C ARG A 38 36.17 1.55 3.26
N ALA A 39 36.39 2.71 2.63
CA ALA A 39 37.73 3.22 2.38
C ALA A 39 38.48 3.52 3.68
N SER A 40 37.79 4.06 4.70
CA SER A 40 38.35 4.29 6.03
C SER A 40 38.74 2.98 6.72
N TYR A 41 37.91 1.94 6.61
CA TYR A 41 38.25 0.60 7.10
C TYR A 41 39.50 0.04 6.42
N TYR A 42 39.56 0.07 5.07
CA TYR A 42 40.73 -0.42 4.34
C TYR A 42 42.00 0.39 4.60
N LYS A 43 41.88 1.71 4.80
CA LYS A 43 42.99 2.56 5.22
C LYS A 43 43.60 2.04 6.52
N GLN A 44 42.78 1.78 7.54
CA GLN A 44 43.26 1.24 8.82
C GLN A 44 43.92 -0.14 8.66
N GLN A 45 43.38 -1.01 7.80
CA GLN A 45 44.01 -2.31 7.51
C GLN A 45 45.37 -2.12 6.82
N PHE A 46 45.45 -1.24 5.83
CA PHE A 46 46.70 -0.99 5.09
C PHE A 46 47.78 -0.41 6.01
N GLU A 47 47.41 0.54 6.88
CA GLU A 47 48.31 1.10 7.91
C GLU A 47 48.87 0.00 8.81
N ARG A 48 48.01 -0.93 9.25
CA ARG A 48 48.43 -2.05 10.12
C ARG A 48 49.46 -2.96 9.48
N TYR A 49 49.40 -3.16 8.15
CA TYR A 49 50.31 -4.03 7.42
C TYR A 49 51.47 -3.28 6.74
N GLY A 50 51.61 -1.96 6.97
CA GLY A 50 52.64 -1.15 6.31
C GLY A 50 52.44 -1.04 4.78
N ILE A 51 51.21 -1.23 4.30
CA ILE A 51 50.83 -1.10 2.89
C ILE A 51 50.48 0.37 2.60
N SER A 52 50.78 0.84 1.39
CA SER A 52 50.47 2.21 0.95
C SER A 52 48.97 2.54 1.07
N ILE A 53 48.65 3.63 1.78
CA ILE A 53 47.30 4.16 1.95
C ILE A 53 46.85 5.14 0.85
N ALA A 54 47.63 5.29 -0.23
CA ALA A 54 47.35 6.27 -1.27
C ALA A 54 45.98 6.07 -1.92
N SER A 55 45.63 4.82 -2.29
CA SER A 55 44.35 4.52 -2.94
C SER A 55 43.14 4.69 -2.00
N PRO A 56 43.13 4.15 -0.75
CA PRO A 56 42.06 4.46 0.20
C PRO A 56 41.89 5.96 0.46
N ASN A 57 42.98 6.72 0.59
CA ASN A 57 42.90 8.18 0.73
C ASN A 57 42.27 8.87 -0.50
N GLY A 58 42.54 8.36 -1.70
CA GLY A 58 41.88 8.83 -2.93
C GLY A 58 40.36 8.64 -2.88
N LEU A 59 39.91 7.46 -2.44
CA LEU A 59 38.47 7.17 -2.30
C LEU A 59 37.80 8.02 -1.21
N ILE A 60 38.47 8.27 -0.08
CA ILE A 60 37.98 9.18 0.98
C ILE A 60 37.82 10.59 0.43
N LYS A 61 38.77 11.08 -0.38
CA LYS A 61 38.68 12.41 -1.02
C LYS A 61 37.50 12.49 -2.00
N ILE A 62 37.26 11.46 -2.81
CA ILE A 62 36.11 11.39 -3.73
C ILE A 62 34.79 11.43 -2.94
N ALA A 63 34.68 10.64 -1.87
CA ALA A 63 33.50 10.65 -1.02
C ALA A 63 33.28 12.03 -0.38
N GLY A 64 34.34 12.69 0.10
CA GLY A 64 34.27 14.04 0.63
C GLY A 64 33.92 15.11 -0.40
N TRP A 65 34.36 14.97 -1.66
CA TRP A 65 33.92 15.85 -2.74
C TRP A 65 32.43 15.67 -3.02
N ALA A 66 31.97 14.42 -3.17
CA ALA A 66 30.56 14.11 -3.39
C ALA A 66 29.66 14.66 -2.27
N ASP A 67 30.09 14.53 -1.01
CA ASP A 67 29.42 15.12 0.16
C ASP A 67 29.34 16.65 0.05
N GLY A 68 30.41 17.29 -0.44
CA GLY A 68 30.46 18.74 -0.68
C GLY A 68 29.55 19.26 -1.80
N GLU A 69 29.16 18.41 -2.76
CA GLU A 69 28.25 18.77 -3.86
C GLU A 69 26.77 18.67 -3.47
N LEU A 70 26.42 17.83 -2.48
CA LEU A 70 25.03 17.59 -2.05
C LEU A 70 24.26 18.89 -1.76
N PRO A 71 24.80 19.90 -1.03
CA PRO A 71 24.06 21.13 -0.76
C PRO A 71 23.60 21.87 -2.01
N MET A 72 24.43 21.92 -3.06
CA MET A 72 24.06 22.58 -4.31
C MET A 72 23.04 21.76 -5.10
N LEU A 73 23.18 20.43 -5.13
CA LEU A 73 22.19 19.56 -5.79
C LEU A 73 20.82 19.67 -5.10
N ARG A 74 20.78 19.72 -3.77
CA ARG A 74 19.56 19.92 -2.99
C ARG A 74 18.92 21.27 -3.26
N ARG A 75 19.74 22.33 -3.33
CA ARG A 75 19.28 23.66 -3.77
C ARG A 75 18.62 23.60 -5.15
N ARG A 76 19.25 22.93 -6.13
CA ARG A 76 18.67 22.74 -7.47
C ARG A 76 17.35 22.00 -7.42
N HIS A 77 17.28 20.92 -6.64
CA HIS A 77 16.08 20.13 -6.45
C HIS A 77 14.93 20.96 -5.88
N HIS A 78 15.16 21.73 -4.82
CA HIS A 78 14.13 22.56 -4.20
C HIS A 78 13.63 23.67 -5.13
N LEU A 79 14.55 24.34 -5.86
CA LEU A 79 14.14 25.31 -6.87
C LEU A 79 13.32 24.64 -7.99
N ALA A 80 13.69 23.43 -8.40
CA ALA A 80 13.03 22.70 -9.47
C ALA A 80 11.64 22.15 -9.07
N LEU A 81 11.45 21.67 -7.83
CA LEU A 81 10.16 21.16 -7.35
C LEU A 81 9.04 22.19 -7.49
N ASN A 82 9.40 23.46 -7.40
CA ASN A 82 8.47 24.56 -7.26
C ASN A 82 8.29 25.38 -8.54
N MET A 83 8.78 24.87 -9.67
CA MET A 83 8.49 25.47 -10.97
C MET A 83 7.24 24.81 -11.53
N GLU A 84 6.15 25.56 -11.60
CA GLU A 84 4.83 25.08 -12.05
C GLU A 84 4.77 24.74 -13.56
N VAL A 85 5.77 25.18 -14.32
CA VAL A 85 5.75 25.12 -15.79
C VAL A 85 6.76 24.10 -16.28
N ASP A 86 6.25 23.01 -16.85
CA ASP A 86 7.04 22.10 -17.67
C ASP A 86 7.73 22.89 -18.78
N PHE A 87 9.01 22.62 -19.00
CA PHE A 87 9.72 23.23 -20.10
C PHE A 87 9.06 22.83 -21.43
N PRO A 88 8.77 23.78 -22.35
CA PRO A 88 8.09 23.48 -23.60
C PRO A 88 8.76 22.33 -24.37
N GLY A 89 8.01 21.25 -24.59
CA GLY A 89 8.49 20.05 -25.30
C GLY A 89 9.10 18.95 -24.42
N PHE A 90 9.27 19.17 -23.11
CA PHE A 90 9.87 18.20 -22.18
C PHE A 90 9.01 18.06 -20.91
N LYS A 91 8.05 17.14 -20.97
CA LYS A 91 7.16 16.84 -19.83
C LYS A 91 7.95 16.42 -18.59
N GLY A 92 7.67 17.04 -17.44
CA GLY A 92 8.30 16.75 -16.15
C GLY A 92 9.75 17.23 -16.05
N MET A 93 10.18 18.17 -16.88
CA MET A 93 11.49 18.83 -16.76
C MET A 93 11.29 20.32 -16.58
N THR A 94 12.10 20.93 -15.73
CA THR A 94 12.09 22.36 -15.49
C THR A 94 13.48 22.97 -15.62
N GLN A 95 13.55 24.26 -15.95
CA GLN A 95 14.80 24.99 -16.08
C GLN A 95 14.97 25.95 -14.92
N ILE A 96 15.97 25.70 -14.08
CA ILE A 96 16.33 26.60 -12.99
C ILE A 96 17.32 27.68 -13.47
N ASN A 97 17.29 28.83 -12.80
CA ASN A 97 18.31 29.85 -12.97
C ASN A 97 19.55 29.50 -12.12
N GLU A 98 20.66 29.16 -12.77
CA GLU A 98 21.90 28.73 -12.11
C GLU A 98 22.51 29.81 -11.19
N ASN A 99 22.17 31.09 -11.37
CA ASN A 99 22.59 32.15 -10.46
C ASN A 99 22.00 31.98 -9.04
N ASP A 100 20.84 31.33 -8.94
CA ASP A 100 20.12 31.11 -7.68
C ASP A 100 20.63 29.90 -6.89
N VAL A 101 21.57 29.15 -7.48
CA VAL A 101 22.22 27.97 -6.88
C VAL A 101 23.57 28.34 -6.24
N THR A 102 24.08 29.54 -6.51
CA THR A 102 25.37 29.98 -6.00
C THR A 102 25.40 30.05 -4.47
N LYS A 103 26.59 29.87 -3.88
CA LYS A 103 26.77 30.00 -2.41
C LYS A 103 26.33 31.38 -1.88
N SER A 104 26.52 32.43 -2.67
CA SER A 104 26.06 33.79 -2.36
C SER A 104 24.54 33.88 -2.36
N ALA A 105 23.86 33.31 -3.36
CA ALA A 105 22.39 33.30 -3.42
C ALA A 105 21.80 32.54 -2.23
N VAL A 106 22.34 31.36 -1.91
CA VAL A 106 21.92 30.58 -0.72
C VAL A 106 22.12 31.39 0.56
N THR A 107 23.26 32.06 0.71
CA THR A 107 23.54 32.90 1.91
C THR A 107 22.54 34.05 2.02
N GLN A 108 22.23 34.69 0.89
CA GLN A 108 21.29 35.80 0.82
C GLN A 108 19.85 35.33 1.13
N ALA A 109 19.39 34.24 0.51
CA ALA A 109 18.09 33.62 0.80
C ALA A 109 17.92 33.33 2.30
N ARG A 110 18.94 32.75 2.95
CA ARG A 110 18.91 32.50 4.41
C ARG A 110 18.82 33.77 5.24
N LYS A 111 19.55 34.81 4.84
CA LYS A 111 19.54 36.11 5.51
C LYS A 111 18.15 36.74 5.41
N ASP A 112 17.57 36.74 4.23
CA ASP A 112 16.28 37.38 3.95
C ASP A 112 15.13 36.61 4.61
N GLY A 113 15.14 35.28 4.52
CA GLY A 113 14.16 34.44 5.20
C GLY A 113 14.21 34.64 6.72
N ARG A 114 15.41 34.69 7.31
CA ARG A 114 15.58 35.00 8.73
C ARG A 114 15.03 36.38 9.08
N ALA A 115 15.30 37.40 8.26
CA ALA A 115 14.81 38.75 8.51
C ALA A 115 13.27 38.79 8.52
N LEU A 116 12.63 38.20 7.50
CA LEU A 116 11.17 38.11 7.43
C LEU A 116 10.59 37.38 8.65
N GLY A 117 11.21 36.27 9.08
CA GLY A 117 10.75 35.53 10.25
C GLY A 117 10.79 36.34 11.56
N GLU A 118 11.81 37.19 11.73
CA GLU A 118 11.88 38.12 12.87
C GLU A 118 10.85 39.26 12.76
N GLU A 119 10.51 39.71 11.55
CA GLU A 119 9.46 40.71 11.33
C GLU A 119 8.06 40.18 11.68
N PHE A 120 7.69 38.98 11.22
CA PHE A 120 6.47 38.28 11.64
C PHE A 120 6.42 38.12 13.16
N LYS A 121 7.53 37.67 13.76
CA LYS A 121 7.64 37.49 15.21
C LYS A 121 7.48 38.78 15.98
N LYS A 122 7.99 39.90 15.46
CA LYS A 122 7.83 41.22 16.05
C LYS A 122 6.36 41.65 16.02
N ALA A 123 5.69 41.52 14.87
CA ALA A 123 4.27 41.84 14.73
C ALA A 123 3.40 41.03 15.71
N LEU A 124 3.64 39.72 15.80
CA LEU A 124 2.89 38.85 16.73
C LEU A 124 3.13 39.23 18.20
N LYS A 125 4.33 39.68 18.57
CA LYS A 125 4.67 40.09 19.95
C LYS A 125 4.10 41.45 20.34
N SER A 126 3.90 42.37 19.39
CA SER A 126 3.20 43.63 19.66
C SER A 126 1.69 43.46 19.78
N GLY A 127 1.17 42.26 19.46
CA GLY A 127 -0.26 41.98 19.41
C GLY A 127 -0.90 42.38 18.07
N ASP A 128 -0.09 42.83 17.11
CA ASP A 128 -0.52 43.23 15.77
C ASP A 128 -0.76 42.00 14.89
N VAL A 129 -1.56 42.20 13.83
CA VAL A 129 -1.73 41.22 12.74
C VAL A 129 -0.58 41.42 11.75
N ALA A 130 0.08 40.34 11.31
CA ALA A 130 1.12 40.41 10.29
C ALA A 130 0.55 41.05 9.01
N SER A 131 1.21 42.09 8.47
CA SER A 131 0.70 42.84 7.32
C SER A 131 0.61 42.01 6.03
N GLU A 132 -0.21 42.46 5.08
CA GLU A 132 -0.35 41.84 3.75
C GLU A 132 1.01 41.72 3.03
N ASP A 133 1.83 42.78 3.11
CA ASP A 133 3.18 42.80 2.52
C ASP A 133 4.08 41.67 3.04
N LEU A 134 3.95 41.28 4.31
CA LEU A 134 4.72 40.19 4.89
C LEU A 134 4.31 38.84 4.27
N PHE A 135 3.01 38.61 4.06
CA PHE A 135 2.52 37.41 3.39
C PHE A 135 2.86 37.39 1.91
N HIS A 136 2.76 38.52 1.19
CA HIS A 136 3.22 38.59 -0.20
C HIS A 136 4.72 38.34 -0.34
N THR A 137 5.53 38.79 0.63
CA THR A 137 6.96 38.49 0.65
C THR A 137 7.21 37.01 0.89
N LEU A 138 6.47 36.39 1.82
CA LEU A 138 6.54 34.95 2.06
C LEU A 138 6.12 34.15 0.82
N ASP A 139 5.06 34.57 0.13
CA ASP A 139 4.54 33.95 -1.08
C ASP A 139 5.56 34.01 -2.23
N ALA A 140 6.18 35.17 -2.45
CA ALA A 140 7.23 35.35 -3.45
C ALA A 140 8.46 34.44 -3.23
N HIS A 141 8.64 33.94 -2.01
CA HIS A 141 9.73 33.04 -1.62
C HIS A 141 9.24 31.67 -1.09
N SER A 142 7.96 31.32 -1.28
CA SER A 142 7.34 30.06 -0.83
C SER A 142 7.98 28.82 -1.45
N ASN A 143 8.78 29.05 -2.48
CA ASN A 143 9.45 28.07 -3.29
C ASN A 143 10.96 27.97 -3.01
N ASP A 144 11.50 28.80 -2.11
CA ASP A 144 12.92 28.82 -1.74
C ASP A 144 13.15 28.10 -0.40
N ALA A 145 13.61 26.86 -0.47
CA ALA A 145 13.86 26.04 0.71
C ALA A 145 14.83 26.65 1.75
N ASP A 146 15.91 27.30 1.33
CA ASP A 146 16.88 27.88 2.28
C ASP A 146 16.31 29.13 2.96
N TYR A 147 15.52 29.91 2.21
CA TYR A 147 14.74 31.02 2.73
C TYR A 147 13.76 30.52 3.78
N LEU A 148 12.91 29.55 3.43
CA LEU A 148 11.87 29.00 4.31
C LEU A 148 12.46 28.32 5.55
N ALA A 149 13.52 27.53 5.40
CA ALA A 149 14.23 26.93 6.53
C ALA A 149 14.71 27.99 7.52
N SER A 150 15.22 29.11 7.01
CA SER A 150 15.70 30.22 7.86
C SER A 150 14.56 31.04 8.45
N PHE A 151 13.48 31.25 7.68
CA PHE A 151 12.25 31.91 8.11
C PHE A 151 11.60 31.17 9.28
N TYR A 152 11.26 29.89 9.12
CA TYR A 152 10.61 29.09 10.16
C TYR A 152 11.50 28.87 11.37
N LYS A 153 12.83 28.81 11.18
CA LYS A 153 13.78 28.76 12.30
C LYS A 153 13.81 30.04 13.12
N ALA A 154 13.69 31.21 12.48
CA ALA A 154 13.67 32.51 13.14
C ALA A 154 12.33 32.78 13.84
N LEU A 155 11.23 32.50 13.14
CA LEU A 155 9.86 32.63 13.63
C LEU A 155 9.66 31.71 14.84
N GLY A 156 9.97 30.42 14.68
CA GLY A 156 9.86 29.39 15.71
C GLY A 156 8.44 28.79 15.82
N PRO A 157 8.30 27.57 16.38
CA PRO A 157 7.04 26.82 16.31
C PRO A 157 5.89 27.50 17.06
N GLY A 158 6.14 28.09 18.23
CA GLY A 158 5.10 28.77 19.01
C GLY A 158 4.50 29.95 18.25
N GLN A 159 5.29 30.67 17.47
CA GLN A 159 4.84 31.83 16.71
C GLN A 159 4.11 31.39 15.44
N VAL A 160 4.47 30.25 14.85
CA VAL A 160 3.64 29.62 13.82
C VAL A 160 2.28 29.24 14.41
N ALA A 161 2.24 28.68 15.62
CA ALA A 161 0.98 28.38 16.30
C ALA A 161 0.13 29.63 16.52
N TRP A 162 0.74 30.74 16.97
CA TRP A 162 0.05 32.03 17.13
C TRP A 162 -0.48 32.58 15.80
N LEU A 163 0.32 32.51 14.73
CA LEU A 163 -0.11 32.93 13.40
C LEU A 163 -1.28 32.09 12.89
N ALA A 164 -1.20 30.78 13.01
CA ALA A 164 -2.27 29.86 12.64
C ALA A 164 -3.54 30.06 13.49
N ASN A 165 -3.39 30.37 14.78
CA ASN A 165 -4.51 30.71 15.64
C ASN A 165 -5.20 32.01 15.19
N LYS A 166 -4.44 33.06 14.84
CA LYS A 166 -5.00 34.32 14.31
C LYS A 166 -5.76 34.11 13.00
N LEU A 167 -5.31 33.16 12.18
CA LEU A 167 -5.96 32.79 10.95
C LEU A 167 -7.17 31.86 11.13
N ALA A 168 -7.50 31.39 12.33
CA ALA A 168 -8.59 30.40 12.53
C ALA A 168 -10.00 31.00 12.37
N ASP A 169 -11.00 30.16 12.04
CA ASP A 169 -12.37 30.62 11.79
C ASP A 169 -13.08 31.15 13.06
N ASP A 170 -12.65 30.70 14.23
CA ASP A 170 -13.25 30.94 15.54
C ASP A 170 -12.68 32.16 16.26
N GLN A 171 -11.86 32.99 15.62
CA GLN A 171 -11.27 34.17 16.26
C GLN A 171 -12.21 35.37 16.23
N PRO A 172 -12.85 35.74 17.35
CA PRO A 172 -13.82 36.84 17.37
C PRO A 172 -13.14 38.21 17.54
N TYR A 173 -11.82 38.24 17.69
CA TYR A 173 -11.05 39.44 18.05
C TYR A 173 -10.18 39.99 16.92
N ASP A 174 -10.18 39.36 15.75
CA ASP A 174 -9.44 39.82 14.58
C ASP A 174 -10.38 40.37 13.51
N ASN A 175 -10.75 41.64 13.65
CA ASN A 175 -11.67 42.31 12.74
C ASN A 175 -11.14 42.37 11.30
N ARG A 176 -9.82 42.25 11.09
CA ARG A 176 -9.24 42.33 9.73
C ARG A 176 -9.73 41.19 8.86
N TYR A 177 -9.71 39.96 9.37
CA TYR A 177 -10.13 38.80 8.57
C TYR A 177 -11.65 38.60 8.54
N ALA A 178 -12.38 39.20 9.47
CA ALA A 178 -13.83 39.26 9.40
C ALA A 178 -14.29 40.09 8.18
N ASP A 179 -13.62 41.22 7.93
CA ASP A 179 -13.95 42.12 6.82
C ASP A 179 -13.28 41.72 5.49
N HIS A 180 -12.22 40.89 5.53
CA HIS A 180 -11.44 40.45 4.36
C HIS A 180 -11.26 38.92 4.30
N PRO A 181 -12.33 38.13 4.04
CA PRO A 181 -12.25 36.68 3.95
C PRO A 181 -11.32 36.18 2.84
N ASP A 182 -11.20 36.91 1.74
CA ASP A 182 -10.30 36.57 0.62
C ASP A 182 -8.83 36.67 1.04
N GLN A 183 -8.46 37.74 1.77
CA GLN A 183 -7.11 37.90 2.31
C GLN A 183 -6.77 36.78 3.29
N ARG A 184 -7.73 36.39 4.15
CA ARG A 184 -7.55 35.23 5.04
C ARG A 184 -7.29 33.95 4.24
N GLY A 185 -8.05 33.72 3.17
CA GLY A 185 -7.84 32.57 2.28
C GLY A 185 -6.45 32.56 1.66
N PHE A 186 -5.99 33.72 1.15
CA PHE A 186 -4.64 33.90 0.62
C PHE A 186 -3.57 33.62 1.68
N ASP A 187 -3.62 34.29 2.83
CA ASP A 187 -2.64 34.16 3.91
C ASP A 187 -2.54 32.70 4.42
N ARG A 188 -3.69 32.02 4.54
CA ARG A 188 -3.76 30.59 4.87
C ARG A 188 -3.06 29.73 3.82
N GLY A 189 -3.32 29.98 2.54
CA GLY A 189 -2.70 29.28 1.42
C GLY A 189 -1.18 29.44 1.41
N VAL A 190 -0.70 30.68 1.56
CA VAL A 190 0.74 31.00 1.64
C VAL A 190 1.40 30.29 2.82
N LEU A 191 0.76 30.32 3.99
CA LEU A 191 1.31 29.66 5.18
C LEU A 191 1.34 28.14 5.02
N ALA A 192 0.30 27.53 4.45
CA ALA A 192 0.23 26.10 4.18
C ALA A 192 1.32 25.65 3.18
N ALA A 193 1.44 26.34 2.04
CA ALA A 193 2.43 26.05 1.00
C ALA A 193 3.86 26.18 1.55
N SER A 194 4.17 27.32 2.17
CA SER A 194 5.49 27.57 2.74
C SER A 194 5.85 26.60 3.87
N LEU A 195 4.88 26.18 4.69
CA LEU A 195 5.10 25.18 5.73
C LEU A 195 5.37 23.80 5.12
N GLY A 196 4.58 23.39 4.12
CA GLY A 196 4.81 22.17 3.36
C GLY A 196 6.25 22.09 2.84
N SER A 197 6.70 23.13 2.13
CA SER A 197 8.07 23.26 1.65
C SER A 197 9.11 23.25 2.78
N PHE A 198 8.85 23.92 3.92
CA PHE A 198 9.73 23.85 5.09
C PHE A 198 9.90 22.43 5.62
N THR A 199 8.82 21.65 5.73
CA THR A 199 8.90 20.29 6.27
C THR A 199 9.79 19.38 5.45
N GLN A 200 9.84 19.58 4.13
CA GLN A 200 10.68 18.79 3.21
C GLN A 200 12.18 19.01 3.43
N VAL A 201 12.58 20.15 4.02
CA VAL A 201 13.99 20.56 4.09
C VAL A 201 14.52 20.70 5.51
N ALA A 202 13.63 20.88 6.50
CA ALA A 202 13.99 21.10 7.89
C ALA A 202 14.86 19.97 8.49
N THR A 203 14.67 18.75 8.00
CA THR A 203 15.34 17.55 8.52
C THR A 203 16.26 16.86 7.50
N GLU A 204 16.62 17.58 6.45
CA GLU A 204 17.47 17.04 5.40
C GLU A 204 18.85 16.61 5.93
N GLY A 205 19.31 15.42 5.51
CA GLY A 205 20.56 14.80 5.99
C GLY A 205 20.50 14.19 7.39
N MET A 206 19.35 14.26 8.09
CA MET A 206 19.14 13.58 9.37
C MET A 206 18.74 12.11 9.16
N THR A 207 19.12 11.25 10.10
CA THR A 207 18.62 9.85 10.19
C THR A 207 17.15 9.83 10.62
N SER A 208 16.39 8.77 10.32
CA SER A 208 14.96 8.68 10.70
C SER A 208 14.72 8.95 12.19
N LYS A 209 15.58 8.44 13.08
CA LYS A 209 15.52 8.73 14.51
C LYS A 209 15.71 10.23 14.83
N GLN A 210 16.70 10.86 14.22
CA GLN A 210 16.95 12.29 14.40
C GLN A 210 15.80 13.15 13.85
N LYS A 211 15.18 12.74 12.74
CA LYS A 211 14.00 13.41 12.19
C LYS A 211 12.82 13.37 13.17
N GLN A 212 12.53 12.17 13.70
CA GLN A 212 11.49 12.00 14.72
C GLN A 212 11.77 12.86 15.97
N ASP A 213 13.00 12.83 16.47
CA ASP A 213 13.40 13.62 17.64
C ASP A 213 13.29 15.13 17.37
N TYR A 214 13.68 15.58 16.18
CA TYR A 214 13.54 16.97 15.76
C TYR A 214 12.07 17.41 15.73
N TRP A 215 11.21 16.63 15.09
CA TRP A 215 9.79 16.97 14.96
C TRP A 215 9.08 16.94 16.32
N ASN A 216 9.37 15.96 17.17
CA ASN A 216 8.84 15.94 18.54
C ASN A 216 9.23 17.21 19.32
N GLN A 217 10.49 17.64 19.24
CA GLN A 217 10.93 18.89 19.88
C GLN A 217 10.31 20.14 19.27
N TRP A 218 10.00 20.11 17.98
CA TRP A 218 9.30 21.18 17.29
C TRP A 218 7.84 21.26 17.76
N PHE A 219 7.13 20.12 17.85
CA PHE A 219 5.76 20.03 18.35
C PHE A 219 5.64 20.42 19.82
N ASP A 220 6.60 20.04 20.66
CA ASP A 220 6.64 20.46 22.07
C ASP A 220 6.68 21.98 22.24
N LYS A 221 7.19 22.71 21.23
CA LYS A 221 7.23 24.18 21.19
C LYS A 221 6.09 24.79 20.40
N PHE A 222 5.31 24.00 19.66
CA PHE A 222 4.13 24.44 18.92
C PHE A 222 2.94 24.53 19.89
N ALA A 223 3.01 25.52 20.78
CA ALA A 223 2.05 25.74 21.85
C ALA A 223 1.67 27.22 21.89
N LEU A 224 0.37 27.51 22.06
CA LEU A 224 -0.12 28.87 22.30
C LEU A 224 0.18 29.32 23.73
N ASP A 225 -0.02 28.39 24.68
CA ASP A 225 0.34 28.50 26.07
C ASP A 225 1.15 27.25 26.45
N PRO A 226 2.50 27.34 26.43
CA PRO A 226 3.38 26.22 26.75
C PRO A 226 3.18 25.67 28.16
N ASP A 227 2.72 26.50 29.09
CA ASP A 227 2.59 26.13 30.50
C ASP A 227 1.26 25.39 30.76
N HIS A 228 0.21 25.67 29.98
CA HIS A 228 -1.16 25.21 30.29
C HIS A 228 -1.82 24.36 29.19
N GLN A 229 -1.50 24.59 27.91
CA GLN A 229 -2.19 23.94 26.79
C GLN A 229 -1.32 22.96 26.00
N GLY A 230 0.01 23.08 26.09
CA GLY A 230 0.93 22.21 25.38
C GLY A 230 0.74 22.26 23.86
N PHE A 231 0.98 21.14 23.17
CA PHE A 231 0.88 21.05 21.72
C PHE A 231 -0.56 21.26 21.23
N ARG A 232 -0.72 22.09 20.19
CA ARG A 232 -2.02 22.46 19.59
C ARG A 232 -2.18 21.92 18.16
N PRO A 233 -2.46 20.61 17.98
CA PRO A 233 -2.56 20.01 16.65
C PRO A 233 -3.68 20.64 15.79
N ASP A 234 -4.76 21.10 16.41
CA ASP A 234 -5.89 21.80 15.79
C ASP A 234 -5.51 23.10 15.07
N ARG A 235 -4.38 23.72 15.46
CA ARG A 235 -3.83 24.90 14.78
C ARG A 235 -2.78 24.55 13.72
N LEU A 236 -2.27 23.33 13.72
CA LEU A 236 -1.26 22.88 12.75
C LEU A 236 -1.89 22.16 11.57
N ILE A 237 -2.80 21.23 11.83
CA ILE A 237 -3.38 20.33 10.85
C ILE A 237 -4.08 21.05 9.68
N PRO A 238 -4.81 22.17 9.88
CA PRO A 238 -5.41 22.92 8.77
C PRO A 238 -4.39 23.42 7.75
N LEU A 239 -3.12 23.63 8.16
CA LEU A 239 -2.04 24.02 7.26
C LEU A 239 -1.55 22.89 6.35
N LEU A 240 -2.03 21.66 6.55
CA LEU A 240 -1.63 20.48 5.76
C LEU A 240 -2.57 20.21 4.58
N GLU A 241 -3.65 21.00 4.45
CA GLU A 241 -4.57 20.90 3.31
C GLU A 241 -3.93 21.35 1.99
N GLY A 242 -2.87 22.17 2.04
CA GLY A 242 -2.10 22.63 0.86
C GLY A 242 -1.10 21.60 0.31
N ASP A 243 0.11 22.06 0.01
CA ASP A 243 1.21 21.24 -0.53
C ASP A 243 1.50 20.00 0.33
N THR A 244 2.10 18.96 -0.29
CA THR A 244 2.34 17.68 0.38
C THR A 244 3.49 17.82 1.37
N PRO A 245 3.23 17.75 2.70
CA PRO A 245 4.29 17.82 3.70
C PRO A 245 5.22 16.61 3.61
N ASP A 246 6.39 16.73 4.23
CA ASP A 246 7.34 15.63 4.31
C ASP A 246 6.75 14.39 4.98
N LYS A 247 7.16 13.22 4.50
CA LYS A 247 6.72 11.93 5.02
C LYS A 247 7.02 11.81 6.52
N ASP A 248 8.24 12.13 6.94
CA ASP A 248 8.66 11.94 8.34
C ASP A 248 7.99 12.98 9.27
N PHE A 249 7.66 14.17 8.75
CA PHE A 249 6.83 15.14 9.48
C PHE A 249 5.42 14.60 9.74
N LEU A 250 4.76 14.05 8.70
CA LEU A 250 3.40 13.50 8.81
C LEU A 250 3.34 12.30 9.77
N VAL A 251 4.32 11.40 9.70
CA VAL A 251 4.43 10.26 10.62
C VAL A 251 4.62 10.75 12.05
N ALA A 252 5.56 11.68 12.29
CA ALA A 252 5.80 12.23 13.62
C ALA A 252 4.56 12.96 14.18
N LEU A 253 3.84 13.71 13.35
CA LEU A 253 2.60 14.38 13.75
C LEU A 253 1.51 13.36 14.11
N GLY A 254 1.30 12.35 13.27
CA GLY A 254 0.35 11.28 13.52
C GLY A 254 0.67 10.54 14.81
N ASP A 255 1.92 10.12 14.99
CA ASP A 255 2.40 9.47 16.22
C ASP A 255 2.17 10.36 17.44
N ARG A 256 2.42 11.67 17.32
CA ARG A 256 2.23 12.59 18.44
C ARG A 256 0.77 12.69 18.85
N VAL A 257 -0.14 12.91 17.90
CA VAL A 257 -1.59 13.03 18.14
C VAL A 257 -2.16 11.80 18.83
N PHE A 258 -1.65 10.62 18.51
CA PHE A 258 -2.12 9.35 19.08
C PHE A 258 -1.26 8.82 20.23
N ASN A 259 -0.27 9.57 20.69
CA ASN A 259 0.60 9.14 21.79
C ASN A 259 -0.14 9.18 23.13
N ALA A 260 -0.51 8.01 23.66
CA ALA A 260 -1.16 7.88 24.96
C ALA A 260 -0.35 8.41 26.17
N LYS A 261 0.95 8.73 25.99
CA LYS A 261 1.86 9.26 27.01
C LYS A 261 2.13 10.76 26.88
N SER A 262 1.44 11.46 25.97
CA SER A 262 1.59 12.92 25.86
C SER A 262 1.22 13.58 27.19
N ARG A 263 1.95 14.65 27.56
CA ARG A 263 1.73 15.38 28.81
C ARG A 263 0.38 16.10 28.86
N THR A 264 -0.13 16.46 27.69
CA THR A 264 -1.40 17.13 27.46
C THR A 264 -2.27 16.20 26.65
N HIS A 265 -3.55 16.04 27.01
CA HIS A 265 -4.51 15.21 26.29
C HIS A 265 -4.82 15.88 24.93
N GLU A 266 -3.89 15.78 23.98
CA GLU A 266 -3.90 16.53 22.71
C GLU A 266 -5.12 16.20 21.83
N ASN A 267 -5.68 14.99 22.00
CA ASN A 267 -6.92 14.56 21.38
C ASN A 267 -8.13 15.46 21.73
N GLN A 268 -8.10 16.19 22.85
CA GLN A 268 -9.18 17.10 23.23
C GLN A 268 -9.41 18.22 22.21
N PHE A 269 -8.38 18.54 21.41
CA PHE A 269 -8.45 19.60 20.40
C PHE A 269 -8.89 19.09 19.02
N MET A 270 -8.98 17.77 18.81
CA MET A 270 -9.04 17.19 17.47
C MET A 270 -10.45 17.06 16.88
N ASN A 271 -11.50 17.19 17.69
CA ASN A 271 -12.89 17.03 17.22
C ASN A 271 -13.39 18.20 16.36
N GLY A 272 -12.66 19.33 16.33
CA GLY A 272 -13.07 20.51 15.57
C GLY A 272 -14.39 21.13 16.04
N SER A 273 -14.99 21.94 15.18
CA SER A 273 -16.26 22.65 15.29
C SER A 273 -16.83 22.91 13.88
N ASP A 274 -18.12 23.18 13.77
CA ASP A 274 -18.76 23.48 12.47
C ASP A 274 -18.55 24.93 11.99
N GLN A 275 -17.55 25.64 12.54
CA GLN A 275 -17.35 27.08 12.29
C GLN A 275 -16.60 27.40 10.98
N GLY A 276 -16.21 26.39 10.22
CA GLY A 276 -15.60 26.56 8.90
C GLY A 276 -14.53 25.51 8.60
N PRO A 277 -13.97 25.51 7.37
CA PRO A 277 -13.03 24.50 6.93
C PRO A 277 -11.77 24.42 7.79
N TRP A 278 -11.35 25.53 8.40
CA TRP A 278 -10.17 25.53 9.27
C TRP A 278 -10.42 24.81 10.58
N ASN A 279 -11.63 24.92 11.12
CA ASN A 279 -12.00 24.33 12.40
C ASN A 279 -12.77 23.02 12.23
N ASN A 280 -12.84 22.44 11.03
CA ASN A 280 -13.47 21.14 10.78
C ASN A 280 -12.83 20.02 11.64
N ASP A 281 -13.39 18.82 11.56
CA ASP A 281 -12.84 17.63 12.21
C ASP A 281 -11.35 17.41 11.87
N HIS A 282 -10.46 17.74 12.81
CA HIS A 282 -9.02 17.71 12.57
C HIS A 282 -8.49 16.29 12.42
N PHE A 283 -9.19 15.26 12.91
CA PHE A 283 -8.85 13.88 12.58
C PHE A 283 -9.03 13.62 11.08
N SER A 284 -10.15 14.03 10.49
CA SER A 284 -10.39 13.92 9.04
C SER A 284 -9.31 14.64 8.24
N GLN A 285 -8.91 15.83 8.67
CA GLN A 285 -7.85 16.61 8.01
C GLN A 285 -6.48 15.93 8.13
N LEU A 286 -6.12 15.44 9.31
CA LEU A 286 -4.86 14.69 9.52
C LEU A 286 -4.82 13.44 8.64
N PHE A 287 -5.90 12.66 8.60
CA PHE A 287 -5.99 11.50 7.73
C PHE A 287 -5.92 11.89 6.25
N THR A 288 -6.55 13.00 5.85
CA THR A 288 -6.44 13.53 4.48
C THR A 288 -4.99 13.93 4.14
N ALA A 289 -4.25 14.51 5.09
CA ALA A 289 -2.85 14.83 4.91
C ALA A 289 -1.98 13.57 4.77
N LEU A 290 -2.18 12.55 5.61
CA LEU A 290 -1.50 11.25 5.52
C LEU A 290 -1.78 10.55 4.18
N LEU A 291 -3.01 10.61 3.69
CA LEU A 291 -3.42 10.00 2.41
C LEU A 291 -2.61 10.52 1.21
N LYS A 292 -2.20 11.80 1.22
CA LYS A 292 -1.39 12.39 0.14
C LYS A 292 -0.01 11.73 0.02
N ASN A 293 0.44 11.01 1.05
CA ASN A 293 1.73 10.33 1.07
C ASN A 293 1.58 8.87 1.55
N PRO A 294 1.42 7.90 0.63
CA PRO A 294 1.24 6.48 0.98
C PRO A 294 2.33 5.90 1.89
N ALA A 295 3.58 6.38 1.79
CA ALA A 295 4.66 5.96 2.68
C ALA A 295 4.45 6.46 4.11
N ALA A 296 3.96 7.70 4.28
CA ALA A 296 3.61 8.23 5.59
C ALA A 296 2.42 7.49 6.19
N ALA A 297 1.39 7.23 5.38
CA ALA A 297 0.24 6.42 5.80
C ALA A 297 0.66 5.02 6.28
N GLY A 298 1.54 4.34 5.55
CA GLY A 298 2.00 3.00 5.92
C GLY A 298 2.87 2.95 7.16
N GLU A 299 3.82 3.87 7.33
CA GLU A 299 4.65 3.94 8.54
C GLU A 299 3.81 4.34 9.76
N TRP A 300 2.88 5.28 9.60
CA TRP A 300 1.95 5.64 10.66
C TRP A 300 1.09 4.44 11.12
N MET A 301 0.58 3.64 10.18
CA MET A 301 -0.15 2.41 10.51
C MET A 301 0.71 1.43 11.32
N GLU A 302 1.98 1.25 10.93
CA GLU A 302 2.93 0.36 11.62
C GLU A 302 3.22 0.84 13.05
N HIS A 303 3.34 2.16 13.25
CA HIS A 303 3.62 2.76 14.55
C HIS A 303 2.39 2.77 15.48
N ASN A 304 1.18 2.80 14.92
CA ASN A 304 -0.07 2.97 15.66
C ASN A 304 -1.05 1.78 15.49
N PRO A 305 -0.60 0.52 15.71
CA PRO A 305 -1.42 -0.66 15.43
C PRO A 305 -2.71 -0.72 16.27
N THR A 306 -2.67 -0.22 17.51
CA THR A 306 -3.85 -0.16 18.39
C THR A 306 -4.89 0.82 17.85
N VAL A 307 -4.48 2.01 17.41
CA VAL A 307 -5.40 3.01 16.83
C VAL A 307 -6.03 2.48 15.54
N VAL A 308 -5.22 1.83 14.71
CA VAL A 308 -5.71 1.19 13.47
C VAL A 308 -6.73 0.11 13.82
N ASN A 309 -6.41 -0.78 14.76
CA ASN A 309 -7.30 -1.85 15.16
C ASN A 309 -8.61 -1.33 15.75
N ASP A 310 -8.54 -0.39 16.69
CA ASP A 310 -9.73 0.15 17.35
C ASP A 310 -10.60 0.93 16.35
N GLY A 311 -9.98 1.71 15.45
CA GLY A 311 -10.66 2.50 14.43
C GLY A 311 -11.43 1.68 13.39
N ILE A 312 -11.18 0.38 13.27
CA ILE A 312 -11.92 -0.51 12.37
C ILE A 312 -13.32 -0.84 12.91
N TYR A 313 -13.53 -0.76 14.22
CA TYR A 313 -14.75 -1.23 14.89
C TYR A 313 -15.54 -0.09 15.56
N PRO A 314 -16.83 -0.30 15.85
CA PRO A 314 -17.64 0.64 16.62
C PRO A 314 -16.97 1.02 17.96
N GLY A 315 -17.03 2.31 18.30
CA GLY A 315 -16.37 2.88 19.48
C GLY A 315 -14.93 3.34 19.23
N GLY A 316 -14.33 2.97 18.10
CA GLY A 316 -13.04 3.48 17.65
C GLY A 316 -13.06 4.93 17.18
N ILE A 317 -11.87 5.47 16.90
CA ILE A 317 -11.71 6.89 16.53
C ILE A 317 -12.50 7.28 15.27
N ALA A 318 -12.62 6.36 14.31
CA ALA A 318 -13.29 6.56 13.03
C ALA A 318 -14.82 6.62 13.15
N HIS A 319 -15.41 5.91 14.12
CA HIS A 319 -16.86 5.66 14.16
C HIS A 319 -17.72 6.91 14.39
N SER A 320 -17.19 7.90 15.13
CA SER A 320 -17.98 9.04 15.61
C SER A 320 -18.33 10.10 14.54
N ASN A 321 -17.72 10.05 13.35
CA ASN A 321 -17.92 11.05 12.30
C ASN A 321 -17.76 10.41 10.90
N PRO A 322 -18.76 10.49 9.99
CA PRO A 322 -18.67 9.88 8.67
C PRO A 322 -17.53 10.39 7.77
N ALA A 323 -17.18 11.68 7.85
CA ALA A 323 -16.06 12.24 7.10
C ALA A 323 -14.73 11.67 7.63
N ARG A 324 -14.63 11.52 8.95
CA ARG A 324 -13.48 10.93 9.63
C ARG A 324 -13.33 9.45 9.29
N GLU A 325 -14.43 8.71 9.32
CA GLU A 325 -14.47 7.30 8.91
C GLU A 325 -13.93 7.15 7.48
N LYS A 326 -14.44 7.95 6.55
CA LYS A 326 -14.02 7.93 5.14
C LYS A 326 -12.54 8.28 4.99
N ALA A 327 -12.04 9.30 5.68
CA ALA A 327 -10.64 9.69 5.60
C ALA A 327 -9.73 8.62 6.21
N PHE A 328 -10.11 8.05 7.35
CA PHE A 328 -9.38 6.98 8.03
C PHE A 328 -9.20 5.75 7.13
N PHE A 329 -10.27 5.24 6.52
CA PHE A 329 -10.15 4.07 5.64
C PHE A 329 -9.37 4.35 4.36
N LYS A 330 -9.40 5.59 3.85
CA LYS A 330 -8.50 5.98 2.75
C LYS A 330 -7.03 5.99 3.17
N VAL A 331 -6.69 6.38 4.39
CA VAL A 331 -5.32 6.22 4.93
C VAL A 331 -4.93 4.76 4.98
N LEU A 332 -5.80 3.88 5.48
CA LEU A 332 -5.51 2.45 5.53
C LEU A 332 -5.31 1.86 4.11
N GLN A 333 -6.14 2.27 3.15
CA GLN A 333 -6.00 1.91 1.74
C GLN A 333 -4.67 2.42 1.14
N ALA A 334 -4.28 3.65 1.45
CA ALA A 334 -3.03 4.23 0.99
C ALA A 334 -1.82 3.52 1.60
N GLY A 335 -1.83 3.24 2.90
CA GLY A 335 -0.76 2.53 3.63
C GLY A 335 -0.67 1.03 3.34
N THR A 336 -1.58 0.49 2.53
CA THR A 336 -1.58 -0.91 2.07
C THR A 336 -1.49 -0.98 0.54
N ILE A 337 -2.58 -0.71 -0.16
CA ILE A 337 -2.69 -0.84 -1.62
C ILE A 337 -1.85 0.23 -2.34
N GLY A 338 -1.97 1.50 -1.90
CA GLY A 338 -1.23 2.61 -2.50
C GLY A 338 0.28 2.45 -2.35
N LEU A 339 0.71 2.09 -1.14
CA LEU A 339 2.10 1.89 -0.75
C LEU A 339 2.76 0.73 -1.48
N GLY A 340 2.00 -0.31 -1.84
CA GLY A 340 2.55 -1.50 -2.51
C GLY A 340 3.29 -1.24 -3.82
N LYS A 341 3.17 -0.04 -4.41
CA LYS A 341 3.96 0.39 -5.58
C LYS A 341 5.40 0.79 -5.24
N THR A 342 5.63 1.32 -4.05
CA THR A 342 6.91 1.91 -3.63
C THR A 342 7.57 1.14 -2.49
N ASP A 343 6.77 0.53 -1.60
CA ASP A 343 7.23 -0.33 -0.51
C ASP A 343 6.28 -1.53 -0.32
N PRO A 344 6.41 -2.58 -1.16
CA PRO A 344 5.57 -3.77 -1.07
C PRO A 344 5.70 -4.50 0.28
N ALA A 345 6.87 -4.48 0.91
CA ALA A 345 7.10 -5.20 2.17
C ALA A 345 6.30 -4.58 3.33
N LEU A 346 6.31 -3.24 3.45
CA LEU A 346 5.51 -2.55 4.46
C LEU A 346 4.01 -2.65 4.17
N ALA A 347 3.61 -2.56 2.90
CA ALA A 347 2.24 -2.77 2.47
C ALA A 347 1.69 -4.16 2.84
N GLU A 348 2.47 -5.22 2.59
CA GLU A 348 2.13 -6.59 2.95
C GLU A 348 2.09 -6.80 4.46
N LYS A 349 3.04 -6.21 5.20
CA LYS A 349 3.02 -6.20 6.66
C LYS A 349 1.73 -5.58 7.21
N ASN A 350 1.36 -4.41 6.71
CA ASN A 350 0.14 -3.71 7.13
C ASN A 350 -1.12 -4.50 6.75
N THR A 351 -1.14 -5.10 5.56
CA THR A 351 -2.24 -5.98 5.13
C THR A 351 -2.38 -7.19 6.05
N ALA A 352 -1.27 -7.86 6.37
CA ALA A 352 -1.26 -9.02 7.25
C ALA A 352 -1.76 -8.68 8.65
N MET A 353 -1.35 -7.53 9.20
CA MET A 353 -1.84 -7.04 10.49
C MET A 353 -3.38 -6.91 10.48
N LEU A 354 -3.96 -6.27 9.46
CA LEU A 354 -5.41 -6.10 9.34
C LEU A 354 -6.14 -7.44 9.26
N VAL A 355 -5.62 -8.36 8.44
CA VAL A 355 -6.20 -9.69 8.22
C VAL A 355 -6.15 -10.54 9.49
N ILE A 356 -5.02 -10.56 10.20
CA ILE A 356 -4.84 -11.34 11.43
C ILE A 356 -5.64 -10.74 12.60
N ASN A 357 -5.70 -9.42 12.71
CA ASN A 357 -6.48 -8.76 13.76
C ASN A 357 -7.99 -9.02 13.57
N ASN A 358 -8.51 -9.01 12.35
CA ASN A 358 -9.89 -9.43 12.09
C ASN A 358 -10.14 -10.89 12.48
N PHE A 359 -9.21 -11.79 12.15
CA PHE A 359 -9.30 -13.19 12.54
C PHE A 359 -9.31 -13.38 14.07
N HIS A 360 -8.50 -12.61 14.78
CA HIS A 360 -8.52 -12.58 16.25
C HIS A 360 -9.85 -12.07 16.79
N HIS A 361 -10.32 -10.94 16.26
CA HIS A 361 -11.56 -10.29 16.69
C HIS A 361 -12.77 -11.23 16.59
N GLN A 362 -12.89 -11.96 15.48
CA GLN A 362 -13.98 -12.94 15.31
C GLN A 362 -13.91 -14.13 16.26
N LYS A 363 -12.73 -14.44 16.81
CA LYS A 363 -12.52 -15.52 17.79
C LYS A 363 -12.64 -15.08 19.23
N ASP A 364 -12.60 -13.78 19.52
CA ASP A 364 -12.76 -13.27 20.88
C ASP A 364 -14.24 -13.34 21.29
N ASP A 365 -14.51 -14.16 22.30
CA ASP A 365 -15.85 -14.34 22.86
C ASP A 365 -16.46 -13.02 23.38
N ASN A 366 -15.64 -12.06 23.79
CA ASN A 366 -16.10 -10.76 24.29
C ASN A 366 -16.48 -9.79 23.17
N LEU A 367 -16.04 -10.06 21.94
CA LEU A 367 -16.29 -9.21 20.76
C LEU A 367 -17.32 -9.83 19.82
N LYS A 368 -17.99 -10.91 20.25
CA LYS A 368 -19.09 -11.54 19.51
C LYS A 368 -20.19 -10.54 19.20
N GLY A 369 -20.50 -10.39 17.91
CA GLY A 369 -21.51 -9.46 17.40
C GLY A 369 -21.01 -8.03 17.18
N VAL A 370 -19.76 -7.73 17.54
CA VAL A 370 -19.11 -6.48 17.14
C VAL A 370 -18.51 -6.69 15.74
N HIS A 371 -19.03 -5.96 14.77
CA HIS A 371 -18.60 -6.05 13.37
C HIS A 371 -17.77 -4.82 12.98
N ALA A 372 -16.91 -5.00 11.99
CA ALA A 372 -16.13 -3.91 11.42
C ALA A 372 -17.05 -2.87 10.78
N LEU A 373 -16.63 -1.61 10.77
CA LEU A 373 -17.38 -0.51 10.14
C LEU A 373 -17.51 -0.76 8.63
N PRO A 374 -18.56 -0.26 7.97
CA PRO A 374 -18.77 -0.47 6.54
C PRO A 374 -17.55 -0.09 5.68
N GLY A 375 -16.85 1.01 5.99
CA GLY A 375 -15.64 1.38 5.27
C GLY A 375 -14.49 0.37 5.41
N ALA A 376 -14.39 -0.35 6.53
CA ALA A 376 -13.42 -1.43 6.71
C ALA A 376 -13.79 -2.67 5.88
N GLN A 377 -15.08 -3.02 5.84
CA GLN A 377 -15.58 -4.17 5.08
C GLN A 377 -15.32 -4.01 3.57
N VAL A 378 -15.47 -2.77 3.08
CA VAL A 378 -15.07 -2.35 1.72
C VAL A 378 -13.56 -2.51 1.54
N LEU A 379 -12.73 -1.91 2.40
CA LEU A 379 -11.27 -2.05 2.36
C LEU A 379 -10.82 -3.52 2.34
N TYR A 380 -11.47 -4.39 3.13
CA TYR A 380 -11.14 -5.81 3.17
C TYR A 380 -11.35 -6.49 1.81
N SER A 381 -12.40 -6.15 1.07
CA SER A 381 -12.59 -6.68 -0.29
C SER A 381 -11.50 -6.22 -1.25
N GLU A 382 -11.02 -4.97 -1.12
CA GLU A 382 -9.91 -4.46 -1.93
C GLU A 382 -8.60 -5.17 -1.62
N LEU A 383 -8.33 -5.42 -0.34
CA LEU A 383 -7.15 -6.14 0.09
C LEU A 383 -7.17 -7.60 -0.38
N MET A 384 -8.32 -8.28 -0.33
CA MET A 384 -8.48 -9.62 -0.90
C MET A 384 -8.26 -9.62 -2.41
N ALA A 385 -8.83 -8.67 -3.13
CA ALA A 385 -8.66 -8.58 -4.58
C ALA A 385 -7.22 -8.24 -4.97
N LYS A 386 -6.54 -7.35 -4.22
CA LYS A 386 -5.12 -7.05 -4.38
C LYS A 386 -4.23 -8.28 -4.12
N ASN A 387 -4.62 -9.13 -3.16
CA ASN A 387 -3.90 -10.35 -2.77
C ASN A 387 -4.55 -11.61 -3.36
N TRP A 388 -5.29 -11.49 -4.46
CA TRP A 388 -6.10 -12.60 -5.00
C TRP A 388 -5.29 -13.87 -5.24
N ASN A 389 -4.12 -13.74 -5.86
CA ASN A 389 -3.25 -14.89 -6.16
C ASN A 389 -2.76 -15.58 -4.88
N ALA A 390 -2.44 -14.81 -3.83
CA ALA A 390 -2.00 -15.36 -2.55
C ALA A 390 -3.15 -16.06 -1.82
N MET A 391 -4.35 -15.47 -1.83
CA MET A 391 -5.57 -16.08 -1.29
C MET A 391 -5.95 -17.37 -2.04
N GLU A 392 -5.96 -17.31 -3.38
CA GLU A 392 -6.22 -18.47 -4.23
C GLU A 392 -5.18 -19.58 -4.01
N GLY A 393 -3.90 -19.21 -3.94
CA GLY A 393 -2.81 -20.13 -3.58
C GLY A 393 -3.04 -20.75 -2.21
N ALA A 394 -3.43 -19.95 -1.21
CA ALA A 394 -3.74 -20.42 0.13
C ALA A 394 -4.86 -21.46 0.15
N ILE A 395 -5.97 -21.20 -0.54
CA ILE A 395 -7.17 -22.05 -0.57
C ILE A 395 -6.94 -23.32 -1.39
N THR A 396 -6.17 -23.22 -2.48
CA THR A 396 -6.00 -24.31 -3.44
C THR A 396 -4.73 -25.13 -3.24
N SER A 397 -3.85 -24.71 -2.32
CA SER A 397 -2.60 -25.40 -2.06
C SER A 397 -2.81 -26.60 -1.12
N PRO A 398 -2.34 -27.80 -1.50
CA PRO A 398 -2.24 -28.94 -0.57
C PRO A 398 -1.22 -28.70 0.56
N ALA A 399 -0.35 -27.71 0.44
CA ALA A 399 0.65 -27.31 1.44
C ALA A 399 0.14 -26.23 2.41
N GLN A 400 -1.16 -25.92 2.39
CA GLN A 400 -1.74 -24.81 3.15
C GLN A 400 -1.56 -24.89 4.67
N ASP A 401 -1.25 -26.08 5.21
CA ASP A 401 -0.96 -26.30 6.64
C ASP A 401 0.31 -25.57 7.12
N GLY A 402 1.20 -25.19 6.19
CA GLY A 402 2.38 -24.40 6.48
C GLY A 402 2.18 -22.89 6.40
N TYR A 403 0.99 -22.41 6.01
CA TYR A 403 0.68 -20.98 5.99
C TYR A 403 0.33 -20.46 7.38
N TRP A 404 0.49 -19.14 7.57
CA TRP A 404 0.31 -18.50 8.86
C TRP A 404 -1.14 -18.59 9.36
N SER A 405 -1.35 -19.16 10.55
CA SER A 405 -2.68 -19.38 11.15
C SER A 405 -2.81 -18.84 12.59
N SER A 406 -1.80 -18.13 13.10
CA SER A 406 -1.84 -17.55 14.44
C SER A 406 -2.81 -16.37 14.49
N ASP A 407 -3.68 -16.37 15.49
CA ASP A 407 -4.58 -15.26 15.83
C ASP A 407 -3.88 -14.11 16.56
N LYS A 408 -2.63 -14.29 16.97
CA LYS A 408 -1.81 -13.22 17.54
C LYS A 408 -0.87 -12.65 16.48
N TRP A 409 -0.94 -11.34 16.28
CA TRP A 409 0.01 -10.62 15.45
C TRP A 409 1.42 -10.67 16.04
N ASP A 410 2.35 -11.23 15.29
CA ASP A 410 3.79 -11.26 15.60
C ASP A 410 4.56 -11.14 14.29
N TYR A 411 5.02 -9.94 13.96
CA TYR A 411 5.68 -9.68 12.69
C TYR A 411 6.94 -10.54 12.48
N THR A 412 7.70 -10.85 13.55
CA THR A 412 8.93 -11.63 13.43
C THR A 412 8.64 -13.06 13.04
N LYS A 413 7.60 -13.66 13.61
CA LYS A 413 7.17 -15.01 13.26
C LYS A 413 6.43 -15.02 11.92
N PHE A 414 5.58 -14.02 11.66
CA PHE A 414 4.87 -13.87 10.39
C PHE A 414 5.86 -13.81 9.24
N SER A 415 6.80 -12.85 9.24
CA SER A 415 7.81 -12.69 8.17
C SER A 415 8.64 -13.95 7.91
N LYS A 416 9.00 -14.72 8.94
CA LYS A 416 9.70 -16.01 8.79
C LYS A 416 8.86 -17.08 8.09
N SER A 417 7.54 -16.99 8.17
CA SER A 417 6.63 -17.92 7.51
C SER A 417 6.38 -17.58 6.05
N GLN A 418 6.70 -16.36 5.60
CA GLN A 418 6.40 -15.91 4.23
C GLN A 418 7.49 -16.32 3.24
N ASN A 419 7.10 -16.60 1.99
CA ASN A 419 8.04 -16.71 0.89
C ASN A 419 8.39 -15.32 0.33
N PRO A 420 9.64 -14.83 0.48
CA PRO A 420 10.04 -13.50 0.02
C PRO A 420 10.03 -13.35 -1.52
N GLU A 421 9.90 -14.45 -2.28
CA GLU A 421 9.81 -14.43 -3.74
C GLU A 421 8.37 -14.45 -4.26
N ALA A 422 7.40 -14.76 -3.39
CA ALA A 422 5.98 -14.76 -3.73
C ALA A 422 5.37 -13.39 -3.41
N PRO A 423 4.61 -12.78 -4.33
CA PRO A 423 3.89 -11.54 -4.03
C PRO A 423 2.67 -11.81 -3.12
N GLY A 424 2.40 -10.90 -2.18
CA GLY A 424 1.26 -10.96 -1.28
C GLY A 424 1.52 -11.71 0.03
N ILE A 425 0.45 -11.99 0.78
CA ILE A 425 0.56 -12.60 2.12
C ILE A 425 0.12 -14.07 2.13
N GLU A 426 0.96 -14.93 2.71
CA GLU A 426 0.75 -16.36 2.92
C GLU A 426 0.11 -16.64 4.29
N VAL A 427 -1.19 -16.42 4.39
CA VAL A 427 -2.01 -16.80 5.56
C VAL A 427 -2.92 -17.99 5.25
N SER A 428 -3.33 -18.71 6.28
CA SER A 428 -4.12 -19.93 6.14
C SER A 428 -5.54 -19.64 5.62
N PRO A 429 -6.20 -20.64 5.00
CA PRO A 429 -7.55 -20.47 4.45
C PRO A 429 -8.59 -19.99 5.46
N ASP A 430 -8.48 -20.41 6.73
CA ASP A 430 -9.38 -19.99 7.81
C ASP A 430 -9.20 -18.51 8.17
N VAL A 431 -7.98 -17.98 8.08
CA VAL A 431 -7.72 -16.54 8.23
C VAL A 431 -8.34 -15.75 7.08
N TRP A 432 -8.14 -16.20 5.83
CA TRP A 432 -8.81 -15.61 4.66
C TRP A 432 -10.33 -15.72 4.73
N GLN A 433 -10.85 -16.83 5.25
CA GLN A 433 -12.28 -17.09 5.36
C GLN A 433 -12.96 -16.12 6.32
N ALA A 434 -12.35 -15.86 7.48
CA ALA A 434 -12.80 -14.86 8.43
C ALA A 434 -12.81 -13.45 7.82
N PHE A 435 -11.76 -13.12 7.07
CA PHE A 435 -11.64 -11.84 6.38
C PHE A 435 -12.72 -11.66 5.29
N MET A 436 -13.00 -12.72 4.52
CA MET A 436 -14.10 -12.75 3.56
C MET A 436 -15.46 -12.56 4.23
N GLN A 437 -15.73 -13.29 5.32
CA GLN A 437 -16.99 -13.20 6.07
C GLN A 437 -17.26 -11.78 6.56
N GLU A 438 -16.24 -11.09 7.06
CA GLU A 438 -16.42 -9.72 7.51
C GLU A 438 -16.63 -8.76 6.33
N SER A 439 -15.84 -8.92 5.26
CA SER A 439 -15.91 -8.07 4.08
C SER A 439 -17.29 -8.09 3.41
N ILE A 440 -17.88 -9.28 3.21
CA ILE A 440 -19.14 -9.41 2.48
C ILE A 440 -20.39 -9.07 3.32
N ARG A 441 -20.23 -8.60 4.56
CA ARG A 441 -21.34 -8.00 5.32
C ARG A 441 -21.82 -6.70 4.69
N GLU A 442 -20.93 -5.97 4.03
CA GLU A 442 -21.26 -4.77 3.27
C GLU A 442 -21.74 -5.18 1.86
N PRO A 443 -22.95 -4.76 1.42
CA PRO A 443 -23.51 -5.18 0.14
C PRO A 443 -22.66 -4.86 -1.11
N HIS A 444 -21.98 -3.70 -1.16
CA HIS A 444 -21.13 -3.35 -2.31
C HIS A 444 -19.88 -4.24 -2.35
N ALA A 445 -19.22 -4.47 -1.21
CA ALA A 445 -18.09 -5.38 -1.07
C ALA A 445 -18.49 -6.82 -1.47
N ALA A 446 -19.64 -7.30 -1.00
CA ALA A 446 -20.19 -8.60 -1.38
C ALA A 446 -20.47 -8.71 -2.89
N GLY A 447 -21.03 -7.67 -3.51
CA GLY A 447 -21.26 -7.64 -4.95
C GLY A 447 -19.96 -7.63 -5.77
N ALA A 448 -18.95 -6.87 -5.34
CA ALA A 448 -17.62 -6.88 -5.96
C ALA A 448 -16.95 -8.25 -5.83
N MET A 449 -16.97 -8.84 -4.65
CA MET A 449 -16.40 -10.17 -4.42
C MET A 449 -17.14 -11.25 -5.22
N SER A 450 -18.48 -11.20 -5.30
CA SER A 450 -19.25 -12.10 -6.16
C SER A 450 -18.77 -12.03 -7.61
N ALA A 451 -18.56 -10.82 -8.16
CA ALA A 451 -18.10 -10.65 -9.53
C ALA A 451 -16.68 -11.21 -9.74
N LEU A 452 -15.78 -11.04 -8.77
CA LEU A 452 -14.43 -11.62 -8.81
C LEU A 452 -14.46 -13.15 -8.78
N PHE A 453 -15.29 -13.75 -7.91
CA PHE A 453 -15.43 -15.21 -7.87
C PHE A 453 -16.08 -15.77 -9.14
N ASP A 454 -17.05 -15.08 -9.72
CA ASP A 454 -17.70 -15.51 -10.96
C ASP A 454 -16.70 -15.56 -12.12
N SER A 455 -15.92 -14.49 -12.35
CA SER A 455 -14.96 -14.57 -13.46
C SER A 455 -13.73 -15.42 -13.14
N ASN A 456 -13.41 -15.68 -11.87
CA ASN A 456 -12.47 -16.76 -11.53
C ASN A 456 -13.05 -18.14 -11.91
N GLN A 457 -14.35 -18.38 -11.70
CA GLN A 457 -15.00 -19.61 -12.16
C GLN A 457 -15.00 -19.70 -13.69
N GLU A 458 -15.26 -18.60 -14.39
CA GLU A 458 -15.19 -18.55 -15.86
C GLU A 458 -13.78 -18.82 -16.38
N LYS A 459 -12.75 -18.23 -15.76
CA LYS A 459 -11.34 -18.54 -16.04
C LYS A 459 -11.08 -20.03 -15.93
N TYR A 460 -11.48 -20.68 -14.84
CA TYR A 460 -11.27 -22.12 -14.68
C TYR A 460 -12.11 -22.97 -15.62
N SER A 461 -13.34 -22.57 -15.91
CA SER A 461 -14.20 -23.21 -16.90
C SER A 461 -13.58 -23.13 -18.30
N HIS A 462 -13.04 -21.96 -18.67
CA HIS A 462 -12.31 -21.75 -19.91
C HIS A 462 -11.02 -22.59 -19.95
N LEU A 463 -10.21 -22.60 -18.88
CA LEU A 463 -9.02 -23.45 -18.78
C LEU A 463 -9.37 -24.93 -18.91
N THR A 464 -10.53 -25.35 -18.41
CA THR A 464 -11.02 -26.72 -18.50
C THR A 464 -11.51 -27.05 -19.93
N THR A 465 -12.23 -26.13 -20.57
CA THR A 465 -12.81 -26.32 -21.91
C THR A 465 -11.78 -26.21 -23.04
N LEU A 466 -10.95 -25.15 -23.06
CA LEU A 466 -10.02 -24.89 -24.16
C LEU A 466 -8.72 -25.68 -24.10
N ALA A 467 -8.32 -26.19 -22.92
CA ALA A 467 -7.14 -27.04 -22.86
C ALA A 467 -7.34 -28.26 -23.73
N THR A 468 -6.65 -28.35 -24.87
CA THR A 468 -6.46 -29.66 -25.50
C THR A 468 -5.30 -30.28 -24.76
N THR A 469 -5.55 -31.40 -24.09
CA THR A 469 -4.53 -32.11 -23.33
C THR A 469 -4.36 -33.50 -23.91
N SER A 470 -3.14 -34.04 -23.91
CA SER A 470 -2.93 -35.45 -24.26
C SER A 470 -3.57 -36.41 -23.26
N ASN A 471 -4.01 -35.91 -22.09
CA ASN A 471 -4.72 -36.66 -21.07
C ASN A 471 -5.90 -35.84 -20.50
N PRO A 472 -7.16 -36.33 -20.58
CA PRO A 472 -8.32 -35.61 -20.05
C PRO A 472 -8.25 -35.38 -18.54
N GLU A 473 -7.57 -36.25 -17.79
CA GLU A 473 -7.45 -36.15 -16.33
C GLU A 473 -6.69 -34.88 -15.89
N ALA A 474 -5.82 -34.35 -16.75
CA ALA A 474 -5.06 -33.13 -16.51
C ALA A 474 -5.96 -31.89 -16.27
N LYS A 475 -7.23 -31.96 -16.67
CA LYS A 475 -8.21 -30.89 -16.49
C LYS A 475 -8.88 -30.91 -15.12
N HIS A 476 -8.88 -32.04 -14.41
CA HIS A 476 -9.60 -32.17 -13.14
C HIS A 476 -9.04 -31.28 -12.04
N PHE A 477 -7.75 -30.96 -12.06
CA PHE A 477 -7.17 -30.05 -11.08
C PHE A 477 -7.74 -28.63 -11.19
N ASN A 478 -8.00 -28.13 -12.41
CA ASN A 478 -8.62 -26.83 -12.62
C ASN A 478 -10.08 -26.83 -12.12
N ALA A 479 -10.85 -27.87 -12.43
CA ALA A 479 -12.21 -28.04 -11.90
C ALA A 479 -12.21 -28.19 -10.36
N PHE A 480 -11.21 -28.87 -9.80
CA PHE A 480 -11.03 -29.00 -8.36
C PHE A 480 -10.71 -27.65 -7.69
N LYS A 481 -9.78 -26.87 -8.25
CA LYS A 481 -9.48 -25.50 -7.80
C LYS A 481 -10.71 -24.61 -7.84
N GLN A 482 -11.47 -24.69 -8.94
CA GLN A 482 -12.75 -24.00 -9.08
C GLN A 482 -13.71 -24.39 -7.95
N GLY A 483 -13.83 -25.69 -7.64
CA GLY A 483 -14.65 -26.20 -6.54
C GLY A 483 -14.21 -25.71 -5.17
N LEU A 484 -12.90 -25.71 -4.88
CA LEU A 484 -12.35 -25.19 -3.61
C LEU A 484 -12.64 -23.70 -3.43
N MET A 485 -12.38 -22.88 -4.46
CA MET A 485 -12.66 -21.45 -4.43
C MET A 485 -14.17 -21.17 -4.29
N GLY A 486 -15.00 -21.90 -5.03
CA GLY A 486 -16.45 -21.80 -4.93
C GLY A 486 -16.97 -22.18 -3.54
N ASN A 487 -16.43 -23.24 -2.93
CA ASN A 487 -16.78 -23.65 -1.57
C ASN A 487 -16.32 -22.63 -0.51
N PHE A 488 -15.13 -22.06 -0.66
CA PHE A 488 -14.62 -21.00 0.22
C PHE A 488 -15.56 -19.78 0.22
N TYR A 489 -15.96 -19.29 -0.96
CA TYR A 489 -16.89 -18.18 -1.08
C TYR A 489 -18.28 -18.53 -0.54
N ALA A 490 -18.83 -19.69 -0.94
CA ALA A 490 -20.15 -20.14 -0.48
C ALA A 490 -20.20 -20.31 1.05
N THR A 491 -19.11 -20.77 1.68
CA THR A 491 -19.02 -20.88 3.14
C THR A 491 -19.04 -19.52 3.82
N ALA A 492 -18.34 -18.53 3.27
CA ALA A 492 -18.38 -17.15 3.78
C ALA A 492 -19.77 -16.55 3.63
N TYR A 493 -20.35 -16.70 2.44
CA TYR A 493 -21.67 -16.18 2.10
C TYR A 493 -22.73 -16.76 3.04
N ASP A 494 -22.77 -18.08 3.19
CA ASP A 494 -23.70 -18.77 4.10
C ASP A 494 -23.56 -18.31 5.55
N ALA A 495 -22.33 -18.14 6.02
CA ALA A 495 -22.07 -17.69 7.39
C ALA A 495 -22.57 -16.25 7.59
N THR A 496 -22.37 -15.39 6.59
CA THR A 496 -22.79 -13.98 6.62
C THR A 496 -24.31 -13.85 6.55
N GLU A 497 -24.95 -14.52 5.59
CA GLU A 497 -26.40 -14.57 5.44
C GLU A 497 -27.08 -15.02 6.74
N LYS A 498 -26.58 -16.10 7.36
CA LYS A 498 -27.09 -16.58 8.65
C LYS A 498 -26.88 -15.57 9.79
N ALA A 499 -25.76 -14.86 9.80
CA ALA A 499 -25.46 -13.87 10.83
C ALA A 499 -26.30 -12.60 10.70
N LEU A 500 -26.77 -12.26 9.49
CA LEU A 500 -27.64 -11.11 9.24
C LEU A 500 -29.09 -11.36 9.65
N GLY A 501 -29.54 -12.62 9.70
CA GLY A 501 -30.89 -12.97 10.14
C GLY A 501 -31.97 -12.28 9.30
N ASP A 502 -32.78 -11.43 9.94
CA ASP A 502 -33.89 -10.73 9.28
C ASP A 502 -33.41 -9.70 8.21
N ASP A 503 -32.17 -9.20 8.33
CA ASP A 503 -31.60 -8.23 7.39
C ASP A 503 -31.03 -8.88 6.11
N ALA A 504 -30.98 -10.21 6.03
CA ALA A 504 -30.36 -10.95 4.93
C ALA A 504 -31.00 -10.62 3.57
N GLN A 505 -32.33 -10.40 3.51
CA GLN A 505 -33.01 -10.07 2.25
C GLN A 505 -32.61 -8.67 1.74
N ALA A 506 -32.61 -7.67 2.62
CA ALA A 506 -32.22 -6.30 2.24
C ALA A 506 -30.75 -6.23 1.82
N TRP A 507 -29.88 -6.97 2.52
CA TRP A 507 -28.49 -7.15 2.12
C TRP A 507 -28.37 -7.76 0.72
N ALA A 508 -29.06 -8.89 0.46
CA ALA A 508 -29.03 -9.56 -0.84
C ALA A 508 -29.54 -8.67 -1.98
N ASP A 509 -30.58 -7.87 -1.73
CA ASP A 509 -31.08 -6.88 -2.69
C ASP A 509 -30.02 -5.81 -2.99
N GLY A 510 -29.29 -5.34 -1.98
CA GLY A 510 -28.15 -4.44 -2.13
C GLY A 510 -27.00 -5.04 -2.96
N VAL A 511 -26.64 -6.30 -2.69
CA VAL A 511 -25.62 -7.05 -3.44
C VAL A 511 -26.00 -7.12 -4.92
N ASN A 512 -27.24 -7.50 -5.20
CA ASN A 512 -27.75 -7.62 -6.57
C ASN A 512 -27.85 -6.27 -7.27
N GLY A 513 -28.28 -5.21 -6.55
CA GLY A 513 -28.35 -3.85 -7.07
C GLY A 513 -26.97 -3.33 -7.50
N PHE A 514 -25.95 -3.48 -6.64
CA PHE A 514 -24.60 -3.07 -6.96
C PHE A 514 -23.99 -3.88 -8.11
N ARG A 515 -24.17 -5.19 -8.10
CA ARG A 515 -23.70 -6.08 -9.19
C ARG A 515 -24.36 -5.74 -10.52
N GLY A 516 -25.64 -5.39 -10.52
CA GLY A 516 -26.34 -4.88 -11.71
C GLY A 516 -25.69 -3.61 -12.25
N ALA A 517 -25.42 -2.64 -11.37
CA ALA A 517 -24.75 -1.38 -11.75
C ALA A 517 -23.32 -1.59 -12.27
N LEU A 518 -22.59 -2.57 -11.72
CA LEU A 518 -21.28 -2.98 -12.21
C LEU A 518 -21.32 -3.52 -13.65
N ILE A 519 -22.27 -4.41 -13.93
CA ILE A 519 -22.47 -5.00 -15.27
C ILE A 519 -22.85 -3.90 -16.27
N ASP A 520 -23.74 -2.99 -15.89
CA ASP A 520 -24.15 -1.86 -16.73
C ASP A 520 -22.99 -0.90 -17.01
N SER A 521 -22.12 -0.67 -16.02
CA SER A 521 -20.90 0.12 -16.19
C SER A 521 -19.94 -0.57 -17.15
N ALA A 522 -19.68 -1.87 -17.01
CA ALA A 522 -18.83 -2.64 -17.91
C ALA A 522 -19.38 -2.66 -19.36
N LEU A 523 -20.70 -2.79 -19.52
CA LEU A 523 -21.38 -2.68 -20.82
C LEU A 523 -21.18 -1.32 -21.48
N THR A 524 -21.22 -0.25 -20.68
CA THR A 524 -21.01 1.13 -21.15
C THR A 524 -19.57 1.34 -21.60
N VAL A 525 -18.60 0.80 -20.87
CA VAL A 525 -17.18 0.82 -21.28
C VAL A 525 -16.96 0.01 -22.56
N GLY A 526 -17.52 -1.20 -22.64
CA GLY A 526 -17.41 -2.07 -23.82
C GLY A 526 -18.04 -1.47 -25.08
N LYS A 527 -19.14 -0.72 -24.95
CA LYS A 527 -19.77 0.01 -26.06
C LYS A 527 -19.09 1.36 -26.36
N GLY A 528 -18.47 1.98 -25.35
CA GLY A 528 -17.78 3.28 -25.44
C GLY A 528 -16.30 3.21 -25.81
N ALA A 529 -15.70 2.03 -25.92
CA ALA A 529 -14.29 1.87 -26.31
C ALA A 529 -13.98 2.32 -27.77
N ALA A 530 -14.98 2.78 -28.53
CA ALA A 530 -14.79 3.49 -29.79
C ALA A 530 -14.75 5.04 -29.66
N GLY A 531 -14.96 5.62 -28.47
CA GLY A 531 -14.91 7.06 -28.25
C GLY A 531 -14.77 7.42 -26.77
N GLY A 532 -13.63 8.02 -26.39
CA GLY A 532 -13.11 8.18 -25.02
C GLY A 532 -13.90 9.03 -24.01
N ALA A 533 -15.22 9.17 -24.14
CA ALA A 533 -16.07 9.95 -23.22
C ALA A 533 -16.84 9.10 -22.19
N GLY A 534 -16.94 7.78 -22.38
CA GLY A 534 -17.89 6.92 -21.62
C GLY A 534 -17.58 6.68 -20.14
N LEU A 535 -16.31 6.75 -19.73
CA LEU A 535 -15.89 6.44 -18.34
C LEU A 535 -16.06 7.62 -17.37
N ALA A 536 -16.02 8.86 -17.87
CA ALA A 536 -16.03 10.06 -17.03
C ALA A 536 -17.44 10.42 -16.52
N GLY A 537 -18.49 10.08 -17.28
CA GLY A 537 -19.88 10.42 -16.92
C GLY A 537 -20.50 9.53 -15.83
N SER A 538 -20.08 8.27 -15.71
CA SER A 538 -20.61 7.32 -14.72
C SER A 538 -19.95 7.45 -13.33
N ALA A 539 -18.75 8.04 -13.26
CA ALA A 539 -18.03 8.29 -12.01
C ALA A 539 -18.54 9.52 -11.24
N ALA A 540 -19.24 10.45 -11.91
CA ALA A 540 -19.68 11.71 -11.32
C ALA A 540 -20.95 11.62 -10.46
N ALA A 541 -21.70 10.50 -10.52
CA ALA A 541 -23.02 10.38 -9.89
C ALA A 541 -23.06 9.56 -8.57
N ALA A 542 -21.96 8.95 -8.13
CA ALA A 542 -21.94 8.10 -6.93
C ALA A 542 -20.67 8.30 -6.09
N THR A 543 -20.69 9.33 -5.26
CA THR A 543 -19.57 9.74 -4.40
C THR A 543 -19.44 8.85 -3.15
N GLY A 544 -18.89 7.63 -3.27
CA GLY A 544 -18.67 6.70 -2.15
C GLY A 544 -17.45 5.80 -2.36
N ILE A 545 -16.87 5.30 -1.26
CA ILE A 545 -15.65 4.44 -1.24
C ILE A 545 -15.82 3.18 -2.14
N GLY A 546 -17.05 2.71 -2.35
CA GLY A 546 -17.35 1.51 -3.14
C GLY A 546 -17.23 1.62 -4.67
N GLN A 547 -17.16 2.81 -5.29
CA GLN A 547 -17.02 2.93 -6.76
C GLN A 547 -15.57 2.83 -7.27
N ASP A 548 -14.61 3.41 -6.53
CA ASP A 548 -13.18 3.26 -6.86
C ASP A 548 -12.77 1.77 -6.85
N LEU A 549 -13.35 1.02 -5.91
CA LEU A 549 -13.25 -0.43 -5.76
C LEU A 549 -13.70 -1.18 -7.02
N ALA A 550 -14.92 -0.89 -7.49
CA ALA A 550 -15.53 -1.48 -8.67
C ALA A 550 -14.68 -1.26 -9.94
N THR A 551 -14.40 0.00 -10.25
CA THR A 551 -13.78 0.38 -11.52
C THR A 551 -12.30 0.02 -11.54
N GLY A 552 -11.57 0.21 -10.45
CA GLY A 552 -10.15 -0.15 -10.37
C GLY A 552 -9.90 -1.66 -10.41
N LEU A 553 -10.63 -2.42 -9.58
CA LEU A 553 -10.46 -3.88 -9.48
C LEU A 553 -10.92 -4.58 -10.74
N LEU A 554 -12.14 -4.30 -11.24
CA LEU A 554 -12.64 -4.98 -12.43
C LEU A 554 -11.89 -4.53 -13.67
N THR A 555 -11.54 -3.25 -13.86
CA THR A 555 -10.84 -2.86 -15.10
C THR A 555 -9.44 -3.45 -15.17
N GLY A 556 -8.71 -3.52 -14.05
CA GLY A 556 -7.41 -4.20 -14.00
C GLY A 556 -7.56 -5.71 -14.21
N TRP A 557 -8.47 -6.35 -13.49
CA TRP A 557 -8.60 -7.80 -13.50
C TRP A 557 -9.28 -8.35 -14.77
N VAL A 558 -10.34 -7.70 -15.28
CA VAL A 558 -11.00 -8.05 -16.56
C VAL A 558 -10.03 -7.88 -17.72
N LYS A 559 -9.17 -6.84 -17.69
CA LYS A 559 -8.14 -6.63 -18.70
C LYS A 559 -7.07 -7.74 -18.68
N ASP A 560 -6.76 -8.27 -17.50
CA ASP A 560 -5.67 -9.23 -17.31
C ASP A 560 -6.10 -10.71 -17.31
N GLN A 561 -7.38 -11.06 -17.11
CA GLN A 561 -7.79 -12.45 -16.81
C GLN A 561 -9.03 -13.02 -17.54
N MET A 562 -9.59 -12.37 -18.57
CA MET A 562 -10.56 -12.85 -19.58
C MET A 562 -11.85 -12.01 -19.71
N PHE A 563 -12.37 -11.98 -20.94
CA PHE A 563 -13.60 -11.31 -21.35
C PHE A 563 -14.84 -12.12 -20.91
N VAL A 564 -15.53 -11.68 -19.87
CA VAL A 564 -16.91 -12.11 -19.60
C VAL A 564 -17.82 -11.39 -20.59
N LYS A 565 -18.67 -12.10 -21.34
CA LYS A 565 -19.75 -11.42 -22.07
C LYS A 565 -20.77 -10.92 -21.04
N PRO A 566 -21.14 -9.63 -21.02
CA PRO A 566 -22.06 -9.12 -20.01
C PRO A 566 -23.45 -9.78 -20.02
N SER A 567 -23.83 -10.44 -21.12
CA SER A 567 -25.06 -11.25 -21.22
C SER A 567 -24.99 -12.60 -20.49
N GLU A 568 -23.80 -13.05 -20.08
CA GLU A 568 -23.53 -14.34 -19.44
C GLU A 568 -23.32 -14.22 -17.91
N ALA A 569 -23.15 -13.00 -17.38
CA ALA A 569 -23.09 -12.70 -15.94
C ALA A 569 -24.49 -12.89 -15.29
N PRO A 570 -24.78 -13.95 -14.50
CA PRO A 570 -26.13 -14.49 -14.45
C PRO A 570 -26.99 -14.13 -13.23
N LYS A 571 -28.30 -14.16 -13.49
CA LYS A 571 -29.47 -13.94 -12.61
C LYS A 571 -29.68 -14.94 -11.45
N ASN A 572 -28.82 -15.93 -11.23
CA ASN A 572 -29.05 -16.95 -10.19
C ASN A 572 -27.80 -17.24 -9.35
N LEU A 573 -27.25 -16.23 -8.66
CA LEU A 573 -26.20 -16.41 -7.66
C LEU A 573 -26.54 -17.56 -6.69
N LEU A 574 -27.80 -17.64 -6.24
CA LEU A 574 -28.31 -18.73 -5.40
C LEU A 574 -28.25 -20.12 -6.05
N SER A 575 -28.51 -20.26 -7.37
CA SER A 575 -28.40 -21.58 -8.03
C SER A 575 -26.95 -21.99 -8.23
N SER A 576 -26.07 -21.04 -8.56
CA SER A 576 -24.63 -21.29 -8.69
C SER A 576 -24.02 -21.64 -7.34
N ILE A 577 -24.37 -20.89 -6.28
CA ILE A 577 -23.98 -21.21 -4.89
C ILE A 577 -24.53 -22.58 -4.48
N LYS A 578 -25.78 -22.92 -4.84
CA LYS A 578 -26.36 -24.23 -4.53
C LYS A 578 -25.63 -25.38 -5.25
N ALA A 579 -25.33 -25.22 -6.54
CA ALA A 579 -24.53 -26.20 -7.29
C ALA A 579 -23.11 -26.34 -6.72
N LEU A 580 -22.52 -25.24 -6.22
CA LEU A 580 -21.22 -25.27 -5.53
C LEU A 580 -21.30 -25.94 -4.16
N LYS A 581 -22.40 -25.78 -3.41
CA LYS A 581 -22.63 -26.52 -2.16
C LYS A 581 -22.73 -28.02 -2.37
N GLU A 582 -23.22 -28.46 -3.53
CA GLU A 582 -23.27 -29.87 -3.91
C GLU A 582 -21.89 -30.41 -4.31
N LEU A 583 -20.94 -29.53 -4.67
CA LEU A 583 -19.55 -29.84 -5.02
C LEU A 583 -18.58 -29.71 -3.85
N LYS A 584 -19.03 -29.81 -2.59
CA LYS A 584 -18.15 -29.72 -1.41
C LYS A 584 -17.04 -30.77 -1.48
N PRO A 585 -15.78 -30.37 -1.73
CA PRO A 585 -14.68 -31.32 -1.68
C PRO A 585 -14.57 -31.86 -0.25
N ASN A 586 -14.31 -33.16 -0.12
CA ASN A 586 -14.15 -33.79 1.18
C ASN A 586 -12.99 -33.12 1.94
N ASN A 587 -13.18 -32.81 3.22
CA ASN A 587 -12.17 -32.17 4.07
C ASN A 587 -10.84 -32.96 4.17
N ASN A 588 -10.83 -34.24 3.75
CA ASN A 588 -9.66 -35.10 3.70
C ASN A 588 -8.81 -34.97 2.43
N TRP A 589 -9.14 -34.07 1.49
CA TRP A 589 -8.46 -34.00 0.20
C TRP A 589 -6.96 -33.80 0.34
N ARG A 590 -6.52 -32.95 1.27
CA ARG A 590 -5.10 -32.73 1.57
C ARG A 590 -4.40 -34.04 1.93
N SER A 591 -5.00 -34.81 2.84
CA SER A 591 -4.47 -36.11 3.26
C SER A 591 -4.40 -37.09 2.09
N ALA A 592 -5.40 -37.08 1.20
CA ALA A 592 -5.36 -37.92 -0.02
C ALA A 592 -4.18 -37.54 -0.93
N PHE A 593 -3.90 -36.25 -1.11
CA PHE A 593 -2.73 -35.77 -1.85
C PHE A 593 -1.42 -36.15 -1.17
N SER A 594 -1.28 -35.83 0.12
CA SER A 594 -0.10 -36.12 0.93
C SER A 594 0.24 -37.61 0.91
N SER A 595 -0.73 -38.48 1.18
CA SER A 595 -0.50 -39.94 1.18
C SER A 595 -0.03 -40.47 -0.17
N LYS A 596 -0.47 -39.89 -1.29
CA LYS A 596 0.06 -40.29 -2.61
C LYS A 596 1.49 -39.83 -2.82
N VAL A 597 1.83 -38.62 -2.38
CA VAL A 597 3.22 -38.13 -2.44
C VAL A 597 4.13 -38.97 -1.54
N GLU A 598 3.67 -39.37 -0.36
CA GLU A 598 4.41 -40.26 0.56
C GLU A 598 4.72 -41.60 -0.11
N VAL A 599 3.75 -42.22 -0.79
CA VAL A 599 3.97 -43.45 -1.58
C VAL A 599 5.00 -43.22 -2.69
N LEU A 600 4.97 -42.08 -3.38
CA LEU A 600 5.99 -41.76 -4.39
C LEU A 600 7.38 -41.53 -3.76
N ALA A 601 7.44 -40.99 -2.54
CA ALA A 601 8.67 -40.81 -1.80
C ALA A 601 9.29 -42.14 -1.36
N GLU A 602 8.47 -43.09 -0.90
CA GLU A 602 8.89 -44.47 -0.60
C GLU A 602 9.47 -45.20 -1.83
N GLN A 603 8.95 -44.88 -3.02
CA GLN A 603 9.46 -45.41 -4.29
C GLN A 603 10.79 -44.79 -4.75
N ASN A 604 11.48 -44.06 -3.86
CA ASN A 604 12.70 -43.28 -4.11
C ASN A 604 12.47 -42.18 -5.16
N PHE A 605 11.98 -41.01 -4.73
CA PHE A 605 12.12 -39.75 -5.49
C PHE A 605 13.61 -39.54 -5.83
N ASP A 606 14.03 -40.02 -6.99
CA ASP A 606 15.37 -39.96 -7.53
C ASP A 606 15.25 -39.16 -8.83
N PRO A 607 16.06 -38.10 -9.03
CA PRO A 607 16.08 -37.32 -10.27
C PRO A 607 16.17 -38.17 -11.55
N HIS A 608 16.72 -39.38 -11.45
CA HIS A 608 16.92 -40.33 -12.54
C HIS A 608 15.91 -41.48 -12.58
N LYS A 609 15.05 -41.65 -11.56
CA LYS A 609 14.14 -42.83 -11.45
C LYS A 609 12.75 -42.50 -10.94
N ILE A 610 12.27 -41.28 -11.18
CA ILE A 610 10.91 -40.92 -10.78
C ILE A 610 9.91 -41.90 -11.41
N PRO A 611 8.90 -42.39 -10.67
CA PRO A 611 7.79 -43.17 -11.22
C PRO A 611 7.24 -42.55 -12.51
N ASP A 612 6.84 -43.43 -13.44
CA ASP A 612 6.51 -43.15 -14.84
C ASP A 612 5.29 -42.21 -14.98
N PHE A 613 5.49 -40.91 -14.72
CA PHE A 613 4.54 -39.86 -15.06
C PHE A 613 4.47 -39.80 -16.58
N LYS A 614 3.32 -40.20 -17.15
CA LYS A 614 3.07 -40.03 -18.57
C LYS A 614 3.08 -38.53 -18.90
N PRO A 615 4.00 -38.05 -19.76
CA PRO A 615 4.07 -36.63 -20.06
C PRO A 615 2.75 -36.12 -20.63
N VAL A 616 2.34 -34.95 -20.18
CA VAL A 616 1.12 -34.28 -20.65
C VAL A 616 1.51 -33.10 -21.53
N SER A 617 1.09 -33.14 -22.79
CA SER A 617 1.18 -31.98 -23.67
C SER A 617 -0.03 -31.10 -23.43
N TYR A 618 0.22 -29.83 -23.10
CA TYR A 618 -0.79 -28.81 -22.92
C TYR A 618 -0.70 -27.81 -24.08
N TYR A 619 -1.81 -27.62 -24.78
CA TYR A 619 -1.91 -26.67 -25.89
C TYR A 619 -2.70 -25.44 -25.42
N ASP A 620 -2.01 -24.33 -25.24
CA ASP A 620 -2.65 -23.02 -25.02
C ASP A 620 -3.01 -22.40 -26.38
N ALA A 621 -4.19 -21.82 -26.50
CA ALA A 621 -4.74 -21.36 -27.78
C ALA A 621 -3.80 -20.32 -28.42
N GLY A 622 -3.10 -20.74 -29.49
CA GLY A 622 -2.16 -19.88 -30.22
C GLY A 622 -0.70 -19.88 -29.72
N LYS A 623 -0.32 -20.70 -28.73
CA LYS A 623 1.07 -20.86 -28.26
C LYS A 623 1.64 -22.24 -28.58
N LYS A 624 2.97 -22.36 -28.51
CA LYS A 624 3.67 -23.65 -28.62
C LYS A 624 3.20 -24.59 -27.51
N SER A 625 3.03 -25.86 -27.84
CA SER A 625 2.71 -26.90 -26.85
C SER A 625 3.78 -26.96 -25.77
N HIS A 626 3.37 -26.93 -24.51
CA HIS A 626 4.25 -27.18 -23.38
C HIS A 626 4.08 -28.64 -22.94
N VAL A 627 5.19 -29.34 -22.74
CA VAL A 627 5.19 -30.72 -22.24
C VAL A 627 5.54 -30.69 -20.77
N TYR A 628 4.67 -31.26 -19.96
CA TYR A 628 4.83 -31.42 -18.52
C TYR A 628 5.16 -32.87 -18.23
N THR A 629 6.24 -33.12 -17.48
CA THR A 629 6.73 -34.48 -17.23
C THR A 629 6.44 -34.97 -15.81
N GLY A 630 5.94 -34.10 -14.93
CA GLY A 630 5.75 -34.41 -13.51
C GLY A 630 7.04 -34.66 -12.73
N ASN A 631 8.21 -34.52 -13.35
CA ASN A 631 9.49 -34.59 -12.67
C ASN A 631 9.78 -33.24 -11.98
N PRO A 632 9.96 -33.18 -10.64
CA PRO A 632 10.27 -31.94 -9.92
C PRO A 632 11.53 -31.21 -10.42
N TRP A 633 12.51 -31.94 -10.95
CA TRP A 633 13.75 -31.41 -11.54
C TRP A 633 13.69 -31.30 -13.07
N GLY A 634 12.57 -31.70 -13.68
CA GLY A 634 12.36 -31.81 -15.12
C GLY A 634 12.00 -30.49 -15.79
N ASN A 635 11.17 -30.54 -16.85
CA ASN A 635 10.65 -29.34 -17.51
C ASN A 635 9.13 -29.30 -17.34
N PRO A 636 8.55 -28.27 -16.69
CA PRO A 636 9.24 -27.18 -16.00
C PRO A 636 9.99 -27.65 -14.74
N LYS A 637 11.00 -26.87 -14.33
CA LYS A 637 11.75 -27.12 -13.08
C LYS A 637 11.00 -26.52 -11.91
N TYR A 638 10.70 -27.34 -10.90
CA TYR A 638 10.13 -26.91 -9.63
C TYR A 638 11.19 -26.87 -8.53
N ILE A 639 12.22 -27.70 -8.64
CA ILE A 639 13.40 -27.70 -7.77
C ILE A 639 14.61 -27.28 -8.60
N THR A 640 15.21 -26.15 -8.21
CA THR A 640 16.35 -25.52 -8.88
C THR A 640 17.60 -25.44 -7.99
N SER A 641 17.42 -25.55 -6.67
CA SER A 641 18.46 -25.44 -5.66
C SER A 641 18.11 -26.30 -4.43
N SER A 642 18.89 -26.20 -3.36
CA SER A 642 18.53 -26.82 -2.07
C SER A 642 17.47 -26.04 -1.29
N LYS A 643 17.21 -24.76 -1.62
CA LYS A 643 16.27 -23.90 -0.90
C LYS A 643 14.81 -24.23 -1.19
N ASP A 644 14.55 -24.76 -2.38
CA ASP A 644 13.25 -25.13 -2.95
C ASP A 644 13.08 -26.65 -3.06
N ASP A 645 14.06 -27.44 -2.58
CA ASP A 645 14.03 -28.90 -2.60
C ASP A 645 13.07 -29.47 -1.53
N PHE A 646 11.78 -29.51 -1.88
CA PHE A 646 10.74 -30.09 -1.04
C PHE A 646 10.86 -31.62 -0.93
N VAL A 647 11.48 -32.28 -1.91
CA VAL A 647 11.72 -33.74 -1.85
C VAL A 647 12.70 -34.03 -0.72
N LYS A 648 13.77 -33.25 -0.59
CA LYS A 648 14.69 -33.37 0.55
C LYS A 648 13.96 -33.18 1.87
N ALA A 649 13.08 -32.18 1.98
CA ALA A 649 12.30 -31.95 3.20
C ALA A 649 11.41 -33.15 3.57
N ILE A 650 10.78 -33.80 2.58
CA ILE A 650 9.98 -35.02 2.79
C ILE A 650 10.89 -36.17 3.28
N LYS A 651 12.06 -36.36 2.66
CA LYS A 651 13.03 -37.40 3.07
C LYS A 651 13.58 -37.17 4.48
N ASP A 652 13.91 -35.92 4.81
CA ASP A 652 14.38 -35.51 6.14
C ASP A 652 13.29 -35.72 7.22
N ASN A 653 12.03 -35.83 6.80
CA ASN A 653 10.87 -36.10 7.66
C ASN A 653 10.37 -37.57 7.52
N ASP A 654 11.30 -38.52 7.41
CA ASP A 654 11.02 -39.96 7.31
C ASP A 654 10.06 -40.35 6.17
N GLY A 655 10.11 -39.61 5.06
CA GLY A 655 9.25 -39.83 3.90
C GLY A 655 7.83 -39.27 4.04
N LYS A 656 7.50 -38.64 5.18
CA LYS A 656 6.17 -38.06 5.43
C LYS A 656 6.05 -36.64 4.91
N VAL A 657 4.91 -36.31 4.33
CA VAL A 657 4.61 -34.95 3.88
C VAL A 657 4.11 -34.14 5.07
N ASP A 658 4.90 -33.14 5.49
CA ASP A 658 4.53 -32.19 6.52
C ASP A 658 4.92 -30.79 6.06
N ALA A 659 3.95 -30.04 5.52
CA ALA A 659 4.19 -28.70 5.01
C ALA A 659 4.66 -27.74 6.11
N SER A 660 4.31 -27.97 7.38
CA SER A 660 4.77 -27.14 8.50
C SER A 660 6.28 -27.26 8.77
N LYS A 661 6.91 -28.33 8.28
CA LYS A 661 8.35 -28.57 8.36
C LYS A 661 9.11 -28.11 7.11
N MET A 662 8.41 -27.70 6.06
CA MET A 662 9.01 -27.15 4.85
C MET A 662 9.29 -25.65 5.02
N THR A 663 10.39 -25.18 4.44
CA THR A 663 10.62 -23.73 4.26
C THR A 663 9.53 -23.14 3.34
N PRO A 664 9.31 -21.81 3.39
CA PRO A 664 8.34 -21.19 2.48
C PRO A 664 8.61 -21.46 1.00
N GLN A 665 9.88 -21.42 0.55
CA GLN A 665 10.24 -21.77 -0.83
C GLN A 665 9.97 -23.25 -1.15
N GLN A 666 10.25 -24.17 -0.23
CA GLN A 666 9.92 -25.59 -0.43
C GLN A 666 8.41 -25.81 -0.57
N ARG A 667 7.59 -25.15 0.25
CA ARG A 667 6.12 -25.24 0.16
C ARG A 667 5.60 -24.71 -1.17
N GLU A 668 6.13 -23.58 -1.64
CA GLU A 668 5.73 -23.01 -2.93
C GLU A 668 6.10 -23.95 -4.08
N SER A 669 7.33 -24.45 -4.10
CA SER A 669 7.76 -25.41 -5.12
C SER A 669 6.98 -26.73 -5.08
N TYR A 670 6.65 -27.22 -3.89
CA TYR A 670 5.79 -28.39 -3.70
C TYR A 670 4.37 -28.14 -4.24
N SER A 671 3.79 -26.98 -3.92
CA SER A 671 2.45 -26.58 -4.38
C SER A 671 2.40 -26.45 -5.90
N ARG A 672 3.42 -25.85 -6.50
CA ARG A 672 3.55 -25.71 -7.96
C ARG A 672 3.73 -27.05 -8.65
N TRP A 673 4.52 -27.95 -8.07
CA TRP A 673 4.70 -29.31 -8.61
C TRP A 673 3.40 -30.12 -8.57
N LEU A 674 2.60 -30.00 -7.50
CA LEU A 674 1.30 -30.67 -7.43
C LEU A 674 0.27 -30.13 -8.43
N ALA A 675 0.48 -28.91 -8.94
CA ALA A 675 -0.30 -28.33 -10.03
C ALA A 675 0.19 -28.75 -11.43
N ASP A 676 1.27 -29.54 -11.53
CA ASP A 676 1.79 -30.02 -12.81
C ASP A 676 0.76 -30.93 -13.51
N PRO A 677 0.39 -30.66 -14.77
CA PRO A 677 -0.58 -31.48 -15.53
C PRO A 677 -0.30 -32.98 -15.56
N ALA A 678 0.97 -33.42 -15.57
CA ALA A 678 1.30 -34.84 -15.53
C ALA A 678 1.16 -35.43 -14.12
N VAL A 679 1.46 -34.66 -13.08
CA VAL A 679 1.20 -35.06 -11.68
C VAL A 679 -0.30 -35.19 -11.44
N VAL A 680 -1.07 -34.18 -11.86
CA VAL A 680 -2.53 -34.15 -11.81
C VAL A 680 -3.13 -35.37 -12.52
N ALA A 681 -2.66 -35.65 -13.74
CA ALA A 681 -3.14 -36.78 -14.52
C ALA A 681 -2.84 -38.13 -13.83
N LYS A 682 -1.65 -38.26 -13.23
CA LYS A 682 -1.29 -39.45 -12.45
C LYS A 682 -2.20 -39.61 -11.24
N PHE A 683 -2.42 -38.53 -10.48
CA PHE A 683 -3.25 -38.57 -9.27
C PHE A 683 -4.70 -38.89 -9.60
N GLY A 684 -5.20 -38.38 -10.73
CA GLY A 684 -6.50 -38.77 -11.28
C GLY A 684 -6.60 -40.25 -11.59
N SER A 685 -5.63 -40.78 -12.35
CA SER A 685 -5.57 -42.21 -12.65
C SER A 685 -5.44 -43.11 -11.42
N ASP A 686 -4.89 -42.58 -10.33
CA ASP A 686 -4.76 -43.27 -9.04
C ASP A 686 -6.02 -43.15 -8.15
N GLY A 687 -7.09 -42.55 -8.66
CA GLY A 687 -8.37 -42.38 -7.99
C GLY A 687 -8.39 -41.29 -6.93
N VAL A 688 -7.39 -40.40 -6.87
CA VAL A 688 -7.37 -39.28 -5.90
C VAL A 688 -8.59 -38.39 -6.11
N TRP A 689 -8.93 -38.07 -7.36
CA TRP A 689 -10.07 -37.21 -7.66
C TRP A 689 -11.40 -37.79 -7.22
N VAL A 690 -11.58 -39.11 -7.32
CA VAL A 690 -12.76 -39.83 -6.82
C VAL A 690 -12.86 -39.72 -5.30
N GLN A 691 -11.74 -39.87 -4.59
CA GLN A 691 -11.70 -39.74 -3.12
C GLN A 691 -12.01 -38.32 -2.65
N VAL A 692 -11.54 -37.32 -3.40
CA VAL A 692 -11.66 -35.90 -3.07
C VAL A 692 -13.04 -35.35 -3.38
N MET A 693 -13.59 -35.68 -4.56
CA MET A 693 -14.87 -35.12 -5.04
C MET A 693 -16.09 -35.88 -4.49
N GLY A 694 -15.90 -37.03 -3.84
CA GLY A 694 -16.98 -37.80 -3.21
C GLY A 694 -18.00 -38.39 -4.19
N GLN A 695 -17.78 -38.25 -5.51
CA GLN A 695 -18.64 -38.81 -6.54
C GLN A 695 -18.23 -40.25 -6.83
N ARG A 696 -19.14 -41.19 -6.54
CA ARG A 696 -19.13 -42.54 -7.08
C ARG A 696 -19.96 -42.61 -8.35
#